data_AF-A0A7V5DDR2-F1
#
_entry.id   AF-A0A7V5DDR2-F1
#
_cell.length_a   1.000
_cell.length_b   1.000
_cell.length_c   1.000
_cell.angle_alpha   90.00
_cell.angle_beta   90.00
_cell.angle_gamma   90.00
#
_symmetry.space_group_name_H-M   'P 1'
#
loop_
_entity.id
_entity.type
_entity.pdbx_description
1 polymer ?
#
loop_
_entity_poly.entity_id
_entity_poly.type
_entity_poly.pdbx_seq_one_letter_code
_entity_poly.pdbx_strand_id
1 'polypeptide(L)'
;MTFNNCKTGILATNYALNVENTTMTNVGVGIDVSLGKKRDIVLDGNTISAQQYGIRSGLNEPVHTISAIKNNTVTISTGLTPLNDFTAGIKMDEIGLGYTPPPGQTVPLPQGADGWEVSGNSVTMEEGGRGILYRNGFSGTLQGNQVRNESEPNDYTGILTEGTTFSDFTANTIDQLSSAGLGTATAIYSSGGFVNTFQCNCVDSTNVGMQFNDLAEFTDAVRGNGFNTHCTGLQLGFQGIGGAYIGDQFHTGNLWDLSAIAGTCLGGRNLSGDPTIIAYSEFFVNGSANAALNPAVFPSSGWFVSEPGTTYNACGNCVFPPQMPPRVTEGNTPTKLDEALATEKLFPEVFEDEMNWKGAYRLYRKILRQPAIGTYATEFEDFVDTHENLSTGKLAYIAEEKAKLFSLSAIADSMLEDYRLEWRAKMTTLKGLDSLRQKGTSMNPTQYEDAVDESTEAQDDYETYWDGLVAARQTQIQSLLTLNAAISVSLTPAVNHKTVNTIVLNFLLSDTLANGNLTTLESIAEQCPLEGGDAVYEARAIVSYYTGADFNDAELCEEAQERQQQPDITSKPNAAIPVLLYPNPTTGQIFWSGTGDQVVVLRVFNTIGQIQLEQTASGNNVDLSRLPDGLYTLQIFTADYTLLATQKIQIVKN
;
A
#
# COMPACT_ATOMS: atom_id res chain seq x y z
N MET A 1 -8.69 -32.91 -4.18
CA MET A 1 -9.28 -33.00 -5.55
C MET A 1 -8.17 -32.70 -6.58
N THR A 2 -8.41 -32.87 -7.89
CA THR A 2 -7.41 -32.51 -8.92
C THR A 2 -8.03 -31.67 -10.03
N PHE A 3 -7.41 -30.54 -10.36
CA PHE A 3 -7.77 -29.66 -11.45
C PHE A 3 -6.59 -29.54 -12.42
N ASN A 4 -6.84 -29.61 -13.73
CA ASN A 4 -5.79 -29.55 -14.73
C ASN A 4 -6.24 -28.76 -15.96
N ASN A 5 -5.41 -27.82 -16.40
CA ASN A 5 -5.60 -27.06 -17.65
C ASN A 5 -6.92 -26.25 -17.67
N CYS A 6 -7.20 -25.56 -16.57
CA CYS A 6 -8.40 -24.74 -16.38
C CYS A 6 -8.04 -23.25 -16.27
N LYS A 7 -8.93 -22.35 -16.69
CA LYS A 7 -8.73 -20.91 -16.47
C LYS A 7 -8.62 -20.57 -14.98
N THR A 8 -9.52 -21.12 -14.18
CA THR A 8 -9.54 -20.98 -12.72
C THR A 8 -9.81 -22.36 -12.12
N GLY A 9 -9.03 -22.77 -11.13
CA GLY A 9 -9.22 -24.04 -10.43
C GLY A 9 -10.48 -24.01 -9.56
N ILE A 10 -10.53 -23.10 -8.60
CA ILE A 10 -11.68 -22.87 -7.73
C ILE A 10 -12.02 -21.37 -7.71
N LEU A 11 -13.29 -21.06 -7.93
CA LEU A 11 -13.85 -19.72 -7.78
C LEU A 11 -14.97 -19.76 -6.74
N ALA A 12 -14.89 -18.91 -5.73
CA ALA A 12 -15.91 -18.78 -4.69
C ALA A 12 -16.21 -17.30 -4.42
N THR A 13 -17.43 -16.86 -4.72
CA THR A 13 -17.89 -15.49 -4.44
C THR A 13 -19.10 -15.53 -3.54
N ASN A 14 -19.10 -14.78 -2.42
CA ASN A 14 -20.16 -14.79 -1.40
C ASN A 14 -20.27 -16.07 -0.55
N TYR A 15 -19.26 -16.95 -0.59
CA TYR A 15 -19.28 -18.21 0.14
C TYR A 15 -18.16 -18.27 1.19
N ALA A 16 -18.45 -18.99 2.29
CA ALA A 16 -17.40 -19.61 3.10
C ALA A 16 -16.76 -20.74 2.29
N LEU A 17 -15.46 -20.98 2.48
CA LEU A 17 -14.72 -21.91 1.65
C LEU A 17 -13.72 -22.71 2.49
N ASN A 18 -13.69 -24.02 2.31
CA ASN A 18 -12.60 -24.84 2.81
C ASN A 18 -12.03 -25.69 1.66
N VAL A 19 -10.76 -25.46 1.31
CA VAL A 19 -10.03 -26.19 0.27
C VAL A 19 -8.78 -26.77 0.89
N GLU A 20 -8.76 -28.09 1.01
CA GLU A 20 -7.64 -28.81 1.59
C GLU A 20 -7.08 -29.84 0.60
N ASN A 21 -5.76 -30.04 0.64
CA ASN A 21 -5.07 -31.17 0.00
C ASN A 21 -5.47 -31.35 -1.48
N THR A 22 -5.61 -30.25 -2.20
CA THR A 22 -6.01 -30.22 -3.62
C THR A 22 -4.81 -29.92 -4.50
N THR A 23 -4.75 -30.59 -5.65
CA THR A 23 -3.70 -30.40 -6.65
C THR A 23 -4.28 -29.66 -7.86
N MET A 24 -3.65 -28.58 -8.26
CA MET A 24 -4.01 -27.79 -9.44
C MET A 24 -2.79 -27.64 -10.32
N THR A 25 -2.87 -28.07 -11.58
CA THR A 25 -1.74 -28.02 -12.52
C THR A 25 -2.10 -27.25 -13.78
N ASN A 26 -1.20 -26.38 -14.22
CA ASN A 26 -1.36 -25.57 -15.43
C ASN A 26 -2.70 -24.81 -15.46
N VAL A 27 -3.01 -24.11 -14.37
CA VAL A 27 -4.21 -23.28 -14.28
C VAL A 27 -3.87 -21.80 -14.51
N GLY A 28 -4.81 -20.98 -14.95
CA GLY A 28 -4.58 -19.52 -14.99
C GLY A 28 -4.53 -18.95 -13.57
N VAL A 29 -5.57 -19.25 -12.80
CA VAL A 29 -5.71 -18.94 -11.37
C VAL A 29 -5.95 -20.22 -10.59
N GLY A 30 -5.24 -20.44 -9.48
CA GLY A 30 -5.51 -21.58 -8.60
C GLY A 30 -6.83 -21.43 -7.87
N ILE A 31 -6.85 -20.57 -6.86
CA ILE A 31 -8.03 -20.30 -6.02
C ILE A 31 -8.32 -18.80 -6.05
N ASP A 32 -9.55 -18.43 -6.42
CA ASP A 32 -10.07 -17.05 -6.29
C ASP A 32 -11.25 -17.05 -5.33
N VAL A 33 -11.13 -16.32 -4.23
CA VAL A 33 -12.16 -16.18 -3.20
C VAL A 33 -12.47 -14.72 -2.94
N SER A 34 -13.76 -14.37 -2.93
CA SER A 34 -14.17 -12.99 -2.68
C SER A 34 -15.53 -12.84 -2.01
N LEU A 35 -15.68 -11.69 -1.33
CA LEU A 35 -16.93 -11.26 -0.70
C LEU A 35 -17.54 -12.32 0.23
N GLY A 36 -16.71 -13.12 0.88
CA GLY A 36 -17.18 -14.14 1.82
C GLY A 36 -18.15 -13.52 2.82
N LYS A 37 -19.40 -13.99 2.86
CA LYS A 37 -20.41 -13.40 3.77
C LYS A 37 -20.15 -13.78 5.22
N LYS A 38 -19.91 -15.07 5.45
CA LYS A 38 -19.60 -15.65 6.77
C LYS A 38 -18.10 -15.62 7.09
N ARG A 39 -17.24 -15.44 6.06
CA ARG A 39 -15.80 -15.15 6.19
C ARG A 39 -14.95 -16.24 6.86
N ASP A 40 -15.49 -17.46 6.88
CA ASP A 40 -14.80 -18.71 7.18
C ASP A 40 -14.11 -19.21 5.90
N ILE A 41 -12.82 -18.94 5.74
CA ILE A 41 -12.06 -19.30 4.53
C ILE A 41 -10.75 -19.99 4.91
N VAL A 42 -10.64 -21.29 4.63
CA VAL A 42 -9.46 -22.11 4.94
C VAL A 42 -8.90 -22.70 3.65
N LEU A 43 -7.65 -22.39 3.35
CA LEU A 43 -6.90 -22.91 2.21
C LEU A 43 -5.64 -23.59 2.73
N ASP A 44 -5.67 -24.92 2.89
CA ASP A 44 -4.61 -25.67 3.59
C ASP A 44 -4.01 -26.81 2.75
N GLY A 45 -2.69 -26.87 2.64
CA GLY A 45 -2.00 -28.03 2.08
C GLY A 45 -2.24 -28.24 0.58
N ASN A 46 -2.57 -27.19 -0.18
CA ASN A 46 -2.81 -27.31 -1.61
C ASN A 46 -1.51 -27.22 -2.41
N THR A 47 -1.42 -27.94 -3.54
CA THR A 47 -0.33 -27.81 -4.50
C THR A 47 -0.86 -27.17 -5.78
N ILE A 48 -0.38 -25.98 -6.11
CA ILE A 48 -0.90 -25.14 -7.19
C ILE A 48 0.25 -24.75 -8.13
N SER A 49 0.11 -25.11 -9.41
CA SER A 49 0.92 -24.57 -10.51
C SER A 49 0.01 -23.69 -11.38
N ALA A 50 0.26 -22.39 -11.34
CA ALA A 50 -0.57 -21.37 -11.98
C ALA A 50 0.24 -20.46 -12.92
N GLN A 51 -0.44 -19.80 -13.86
CA GLN A 51 0.18 -18.86 -14.82
C GLN A 51 0.11 -17.41 -14.34
N GLN A 52 -0.96 -17.02 -13.62
CA GLN A 52 -1.19 -15.64 -13.19
C GLN A 52 -1.26 -15.50 -11.67
N TYR A 53 -2.19 -16.22 -11.02
CA TYR A 53 -2.37 -16.16 -9.58
C TYR A 53 -2.43 -17.55 -8.97
N GLY A 54 -1.64 -17.82 -7.94
CA GLY A 54 -1.75 -19.05 -7.18
C GLY A 54 -3.02 -19.04 -6.34
N ILE A 55 -3.05 -18.14 -5.37
CA ILE A 55 -4.20 -17.87 -4.51
C ILE A 55 -4.50 -16.38 -4.55
N ARG A 56 -5.76 -16.02 -4.74
CA ARG A 56 -6.25 -14.66 -4.74
C ARG A 56 -7.44 -14.51 -3.80
N SER A 57 -7.34 -13.58 -2.87
CA SER A 57 -8.41 -13.10 -2.00
C SER A 57 -8.78 -11.67 -2.38
N GLY A 58 -10.07 -11.36 -2.40
CA GLY A 58 -10.58 -10.00 -2.56
C GLY A 58 -11.74 -9.69 -1.63
N LEU A 59 -11.60 -8.63 -0.84
CA LEU A 59 -12.71 -8.02 -0.09
C LEU A 59 -13.37 -9.00 0.90
N ASN A 60 -12.55 -9.82 1.55
CA ASN A 60 -12.97 -10.80 2.54
C ASN A 60 -12.78 -10.30 3.97
N GLU A 61 -11.96 -9.27 4.19
CA GLU A 61 -11.66 -8.78 5.53
C GLU A 61 -12.78 -7.96 6.21
N PRO A 62 -12.88 -8.02 7.57
CA PRO A 62 -12.15 -8.95 8.43
C PRO A 62 -12.59 -10.41 8.29
N VAL A 63 -11.67 -11.34 8.40
CA VAL A 63 -11.92 -12.79 8.32
C VAL A 63 -12.19 -13.40 9.69
N HIS A 64 -12.92 -14.53 9.74
CA HIS A 64 -13.06 -15.30 10.97
C HIS A 64 -11.69 -15.79 11.44
N THR A 65 -11.48 -15.88 12.76
CA THR A 65 -10.26 -16.40 13.41
C THR A 65 -9.77 -17.78 12.96
N ILE A 66 -10.61 -18.59 12.29
CA ILE A 66 -10.20 -19.89 11.73
C ILE A 66 -9.64 -19.77 10.32
N SER A 67 -9.84 -18.62 9.68
CA SER A 67 -9.51 -18.40 8.28
C SER A 67 -8.01 -18.29 8.11
N ALA A 68 -7.48 -19.08 7.17
CA ALA A 68 -6.05 -19.19 6.97
C ALA A 68 -5.71 -19.61 5.55
N ILE A 69 -4.58 -19.13 5.06
CA ILE A 69 -3.89 -19.61 3.86
C ILE A 69 -2.60 -20.25 4.35
N LYS A 70 -2.58 -21.57 4.50
CA LYS A 70 -1.44 -22.23 5.16
C LYS A 70 -0.96 -23.49 4.47
N ASN A 71 0.34 -23.77 4.62
CA ASN A 71 1.00 -24.97 4.11
C ASN A 71 0.80 -25.23 2.61
N ASN A 72 0.47 -24.21 1.82
CA ASN A 72 0.28 -24.37 0.38
C ASN A 72 1.64 -24.35 -0.33
N THR A 73 1.78 -25.16 -1.37
CA THR A 73 2.89 -25.09 -2.34
C THR A 73 2.36 -24.45 -3.60
N VAL A 74 2.86 -23.25 -3.92
CA VAL A 74 2.44 -22.46 -5.07
C VAL A 74 3.64 -22.23 -5.99
N THR A 75 3.47 -22.55 -7.27
CA THR A 75 4.44 -22.25 -8.33
C THR A 75 3.76 -21.42 -9.39
N ILE A 76 4.32 -20.24 -9.68
CA ILE A 76 3.91 -19.40 -10.81
C ILE A 76 4.86 -19.68 -11.97
N SER A 77 4.40 -20.49 -12.92
CA SER A 77 5.23 -21.11 -13.97
C SER A 77 5.09 -20.46 -15.34
N THR A 78 4.78 -19.17 -15.35
CA THR A 78 4.86 -18.30 -16.53
C THR A 78 3.84 -18.53 -17.64
N GLY A 79 3.57 -17.42 -18.35
CA GLY A 79 2.61 -17.35 -19.44
C GLY A 79 2.11 -15.92 -19.65
N LEU A 80 3.01 -14.98 -19.99
CA LEU A 80 2.81 -13.78 -20.85
C LEU A 80 3.97 -12.78 -20.66
N THR A 81 4.95 -12.79 -21.56
CA THR A 81 5.88 -11.65 -21.75
C THR A 81 5.11 -10.41 -22.25
N PRO A 82 5.47 -9.15 -21.92
CA PRO A 82 6.45 -8.65 -20.95
C PRO A 82 5.79 -7.84 -19.80
N LEU A 83 4.57 -8.19 -19.37
CA LEU A 83 3.83 -7.48 -18.31
C LEU A 83 3.83 -8.32 -17.03
N ASN A 84 5.00 -8.45 -16.41
CA ASN A 84 5.21 -9.26 -15.20
C ASN A 84 4.52 -8.66 -13.95
N ASP A 85 4.01 -7.43 -14.06
CA ASP A 85 3.29 -6.68 -13.01
C ASP A 85 2.02 -7.38 -12.48
N PHE A 86 1.39 -8.27 -13.26
CA PHE A 86 0.09 -8.84 -12.90
C PHE A 86 0.16 -10.20 -12.19
N THR A 87 1.34 -10.74 -11.89
CA THR A 87 1.43 -12.10 -11.33
C THR A 87 1.69 -12.10 -9.83
N ALA A 88 1.02 -13.02 -9.12
CA ALA A 88 1.28 -13.22 -7.71
C ALA A 88 1.12 -14.66 -7.24
N GLY A 89 2.01 -15.12 -6.36
CA GLY A 89 1.86 -16.40 -5.69
C GLY A 89 0.62 -16.42 -4.80
N ILE A 90 0.60 -15.53 -3.81
CA ILE A 90 -0.56 -15.29 -2.94
C ILE A 90 -0.88 -13.80 -2.96
N LYS A 91 -2.11 -13.44 -3.32
CA LYS A 91 -2.57 -12.05 -3.40
C LYS A 91 -3.79 -11.83 -2.53
N MET A 92 -3.77 -10.81 -1.70
CA MET A 92 -4.88 -10.39 -0.86
C MET A 92 -5.12 -8.90 -1.09
N ASP A 93 -6.25 -8.57 -1.72
CA ASP A 93 -6.71 -7.21 -1.98
C ASP A 93 -7.89 -6.91 -1.05
N GLU A 94 -7.64 -6.17 0.04
CA GLU A 94 -8.60 -5.99 1.14
C GLU A 94 -8.98 -4.51 1.35
N ILE A 95 -10.06 -4.25 2.09
CA ILE A 95 -10.59 -2.88 2.32
C ILE A 95 -10.26 -2.32 3.71
N GLY A 96 -9.27 -2.90 4.41
CA GLY A 96 -8.71 -2.35 5.64
C GLY A 96 -9.70 -2.32 6.80
N LEU A 97 -10.55 -3.34 6.90
CA LEU A 97 -11.56 -3.47 7.94
C LEU A 97 -11.07 -4.44 9.02
N GLY A 98 -11.22 -4.08 10.29
CA GLY A 98 -10.96 -4.98 11.41
C GLY A 98 -11.01 -4.31 12.78
N TYR A 99 -10.81 -5.11 13.82
CA TYR A 99 -10.93 -4.67 15.20
C TYR A 99 -9.84 -3.69 15.62
N THR A 100 -10.25 -2.45 15.89
CA THR A 100 -9.41 -1.50 16.63
C THR A 100 -9.46 -1.83 18.12
N PRO A 101 -8.32 -1.88 18.83
CA PRO A 101 -8.32 -2.05 20.27
C PRO A 101 -9.15 -0.97 20.98
N PRO A 102 -9.76 -1.29 22.14
CA PRO A 102 -10.45 -0.28 22.93
C PRO A 102 -9.47 0.85 23.32
N PRO A 103 -9.97 2.09 23.47
CA PRO A 103 -9.11 3.22 23.77
C PRO A 103 -8.21 2.98 25.00
N GLY A 104 -6.90 3.21 24.85
CA GLY A 104 -5.91 3.07 25.93
C GLY A 104 -5.46 1.65 26.26
N GLN A 105 -5.82 0.64 25.44
CA GLN A 105 -5.27 -0.71 25.58
C GLN A 105 -4.09 -0.91 24.61
N THR A 106 -2.93 -1.29 25.16
CA THR A 106 -1.83 -1.87 24.38
C THR A 106 -2.20 -3.29 24.03
N VAL A 107 -2.18 -3.60 22.75
CA VAL A 107 -2.54 -4.91 22.25
C VAL A 107 -1.51 -5.95 22.74
N PRO A 108 -1.95 -7.10 23.25
CA PRO A 108 -1.59 -8.33 22.57
C PRO A 108 -2.90 -9.00 22.19
N LEU A 109 -3.27 -8.91 20.92
CA LEU A 109 -4.43 -9.63 20.43
C LEU A 109 -4.00 -11.10 20.51
N PRO A 110 -4.88 -11.99 20.97
CA PRO A 110 -4.68 -13.42 20.75
C PRO A 110 -4.31 -13.64 19.28
N GLN A 111 -3.37 -14.54 19.02
CA GLN A 111 -3.10 -15.01 17.65
C GLN A 111 -4.42 -15.30 16.93
N GLY A 112 -4.64 -14.69 15.76
CA GLY A 112 -5.80 -14.94 14.91
C GLY A 112 -6.91 -13.86 14.90
N ALA A 113 -6.62 -12.59 15.18
CA ALA A 113 -7.63 -11.53 15.12
C ALA A 113 -7.76 -10.91 13.72
N ASP A 114 -8.99 -10.96 13.18
CA ASP A 114 -9.62 -10.21 12.08
C ASP A 114 -8.92 -10.14 10.70
N GLY A 115 -7.61 -10.24 10.62
CA GLY A 115 -6.86 -10.31 9.37
C GLY A 115 -6.50 -11.73 8.96
N TRP A 116 -5.91 -11.87 7.77
CA TRP A 116 -5.47 -13.15 7.26
C TRP A 116 -4.34 -13.78 8.08
N GLU A 117 -4.47 -15.06 8.44
CA GLU A 117 -3.32 -15.90 8.78
C GLU A 117 -2.74 -16.53 7.51
N VAL A 118 -1.53 -16.13 7.13
CA VAL A 118 -0.80 -16.69 5.99
C VAL A 118 0.48 -17.34 6.49
N SER A 119 0.45 -18.66 6.66
CA SER A 119 1.52 -19.37 7.39
C SER A 119 2.08 -20.61 6.70
N GLY A 120 3.40 -20.77 6.73
CA GLY A 120 4.06 -22.00 6.26
C GLY A 120 3.89 -22.30 4.77
N ASN A 121 3.56 -21.30 3.95
CA ASN A 121 3.43 -21.50 2.50
C ASN A 121 4.82 -21.52 1.83
N SER A 122 4.95 -22.29 0.76
CA SER A 122 6.11 -22.30 -0.14
C SER A 122 5.67 -21.72 -1.48
N VAL A 123 6.20 -20.56 -1.85
CA VAL A 123 5.88 -19.83 -3.07
C VAL A 123 7.13 -19.77 -3.94
N THR A 124 7.04 -20.30 -5.15
CA THR A 124 8.06 -20.19 -6.19
C THR A 124 7.55 -19.33 -7.33
N MET A 125 8.27 -18.27 -7.65
CA MET A 125 8.04 -17.41 -8.81
C MET A 125 9.08 -17.74 -9.88
N GLU A 126 8.64 -18.26 -11.03
CA GLU A 126 9.56 -18.61 -12.12
C GLU A 126 9.91 -17.39 -13.00
N GLU A 127 9.02 -16.40 -13.21
CA GLU A 127 9.25 -15.21 -14.08
C GLU A 127 9.00 -13.85 -13.37
N GLY A 128 9.47 -13.65 -12.13
CA GLY A 128 9.33 -12.37 -11.42
C GLY A 128 7.93 -12.13 -10.85
N GLY A 129 7.52 -10.87 -10.65
CA GLY A 129 6.20 -10.52 -10.11
C GLY A 129 6.17 -10.37 -8.59
N ARG A 130 5.07 -10.77 -7.93
CA ARG A 130 4.90 -10.65 -6.47
C ARG A 130 4.82 -12.03 -5.81
N GLY A 131 5.69 -12.34 -4.85
CA GLY A 131 5.57 -13.60 -4.11
C GLY A 131 4.30 -13.66 -3.28
N ILE A 132 4.23 -12.78 -2.27
CA ILE A 132 3.03 -12.54 -1.47
C ILE A 132 2.69 -11.04 -1.51
N LEU A 133 1.47 -10.71 -1.91
CA LEU A 133 0.95 -9.35 -1.93
C LEU A 133 -0.18 -9.23 -0.91
N TYR A 134 -0.04 -8.30 0.03
CA TYR A 134 -1.07 -7.97 1.00
C TYR A 134 -1.38 -6.47 0.99
N ARG A 135 -2.46 -6.11 0.30
CA ARG A 135 -2.85 -4.74 0.03
C ARG A 135 -4.03 -4.32 0.89
N ASN A 136 -3.84 -3.19 1.56
CA ASN A 136 -4.79 -2.53 2.44
C ASN A 136 -5.40 -3.52 3.44
N GLY A 137 -4.55 -4.42 3.94
CA GLY A 137 -4.89 -5.43 4.93
C GLY A 137 -4.95 -4.88 6.34
N PHE A 138 -5.67 -5.56 7.22
CA PHE A 138 -5.79 -5.17 8.62
C PHE A 138 -5.52 -6.33 9.58
N SER A 139 -4.56 -6.17 10.50
CA SER A 139 -4.24 -7.13 11.56
C SER A 139 -3.92 -8.56 11.07
N GLY A 140 -3.36 -8.70 9.87
CA GLY A 140 -2.94 -10.00 9.34
C GLY A 140 -1.59 -10.47 9.90
N THR A 141 -1.34 -11.77 9.78
CA THR A 141 -0.09 -12.42 10.18
C THR A 141 0.47 -13.21 9.01
N LEU A 142 1.61 -12.77 8.46
CA LEU A 142 2.37 -13.49 7.45
C LEU A 142 3.58 -14.12 8.14
N GLN A 143 3.49 -15.42 8.43
CA GLN A 143 4.47 -16.11 9.27
C GLN A 143 5.10 -17.34 8.61
N GLY A 144 6.42 -17.43 8.63
CA GLY A 144 7.09 -18.69 8.27
C GLY A 144 6.93 -19.10 6.81
N ASN A 145 6.64 -18.15 5.92
CA ASN A 145 6.52 -18.42 4.50
C ASN A 145 7.90 -18.46 3.84
N GLN A 146 8.06 -19.35 2.87
CA GLN A 146 9.24 -19.40 2.00
C GLN A 146 8.85 -18.86 0.63
N VAL A 147 9.49 -17.77 0.20
CA VAL A 147 9.26 -17.14 -1.10
C VAL A 147 10.57 -17.17 -1.89
N ARG A 148 10.54 -17.77 -3.07
CA ARG A 148 11.70 -17.92 -3.95
C ARG A 148 11.42 -17.36 -5.33
N ASN A 149 12.35 -16.56 -5.84
CA ASN A 149 12.41 -16.20 -7.26
C ASN A 149 13.49 -17.03 -7.97
N GLU A 150 13.19 -17.63 -9.12
CA GLU A 150 14.12 -18.56 -9.79
C GLU A 150 14.80 -18.02 -11.05
N SER A 151 14.24 -17.03 -11.77
CA SER A 151 14.82 -16.63 -13.05
C SER A 151 14.92 -15.13 -13.33
N GLU A 152 13.91 -14.32 -13.02
CA GLU A 152 13.86 -12.91 -13.44
C GLU A 152 14.33 -11.97 -12.32
N PRO A 153 15.54 -11.39 -12.41
CA PRO A 153 16.08 -10.58 -11.31
C PRO A 153 15.48 -9.17 -11.25
N ASN A 154 14.66 -8.75 -12.22
CA ASN A 154 14.01 -7.44 -12.24
C ASN A 154 12.51 -7.58 -11.98
N ASP A 155 11.88 -6.51 -11.46
CA ASP A 155 10.43 -6.50 -11.22
C ASP A 155 9.94 -7.71 -10.37
N TYR A 156 10.73 -8.04 -9.36
CA TYR A 156 10.37 -9.04 -8.36
C TYR A 156 10.27 -8.38 -6.99
N THR A 157 9.16 -8.64 -6.32
CA THR A 157 9.03 -8.38 -4.88
C THR A 157 8.62 -9.65 -4.16
N GLY A 158 9.40 -10.07 -3.16
CA GLY A 158 9.08 -11.26 -2.37
C GLY A 158 7.79 -11.10 -1.56
N ILE A 159 7.76 -10.11 -0.67
CA ILE A 159 6.54 -9.69 0.05
C ILE A 159 6.29 -8.20 -0.23
N LEU A 160 5.15 -7.89 -0.86
CA LEU A 160 4.69 -6.53 -1.14
C LEU A 160 3.52 -6.20 -0.20
N THR A 161 3.60 -5.03 0.45
CA THR A 161 2.50 -4.51 1.27
C THR A 161 2.25 -3.05 0.94
N GLU A 162 0.98 -2.67 0.89
CA GLU A 162 0.56 -1.32 0.52
C GLU A 162 -0.63 -0.92 1.38
N GLY A 163 -0.51 0.13 2.19
CA GLY A 163 -1.59 0.60 3.07
C GLY A 163 -2.01 -0.38 4.18
N THR A 164 -1.29 -1.48 4.35
CA THR A 164 -1.59 -2.50 5.37
C THR A 164 -1.32 -1.98 6.77
N THR A 165 -2.15 -2.33 7.75
CA THR A 165 -2.04 -1.82 9.12
C THR A 165 -2.12 -2.93 10.16
N PHE A 166 -1.50 -2.70 11.32
CA PHE A 166 -1.53 -3.62 12.48
C PHE A 166 -1.05 -5.05 12.20
N SER A 167 -0.33 -5.30 11.11
CA SER A 167 0.01 -6.64 10.63
C SER A 167 1.43 -7.07 11.07
N ASP A 168 1.64 -8.38 11.24
CA ASP A 168 2.94 -8.96 11.57
C ASP A 168 3.49 -9.77 10.39
N PHE A 169 4.71 -9.44 9.99
CA PHE A 169 5.47 -10.10 8.92
C PHE A 169 6.69 -10.73 9.58
N THR A 170 6.57 -12.01 9.95
CA THR A 170 7.50 -12.65 10.87
C THR A 170 8.08 -13.96 10.37
N ALA A 171 9.39 -14.16 10.56
CA ALA A 171 10.06 -15.43 10.23
C ALA A 171 9.87 -15.90 8.77
N ASN A 172 9.67 -14.98 7.82
CA ASN A 172 9.62 -15.33 6.42
C ASN A 172 11.04 -15.45 5.85
N THR A 173 11.23 -16.38 4.92
CA THR A 173 12.48 -16.51 4.15
C THR A 173 12.21 -16.09 2.72
N ILE A 174 12.89 -15.04 2.27
CA ILE A 174 12.81 -14.54 0.90
C ILE A 174 14.19 -14.66 0.26
N ASP A 175 14.26 -15.34 -0.87
CA ASP A 175 15.51 -15.58 -1.60
C ASP A 175 15.30 -15.48 -3.12
N GLN A 176 16.37 -15.18 -3.83
CA GLN A 176 16.42 -15.17 -5.29
C GLN A 176 17.59 -16.01 -5.78
N LEU A 177 17.29 -17.03 -6.60
CA LEU A 177 18.26 -17.94 -7.18
C LEU A 177 18.53 -17.64 -8.65
N SER A 178 18.54 -16.36 -9.04
CA SER A 178 18.78 -15.98 -10.44
C SER A 178 20.27 -16.00 -10.77
N SER A 179 20.62 -16.72 -11.85
CA SER A 179 21.96 -16.67 -12.45
C SER A 179 22.29 -15.33 -13.12
N ALA A 180 21.29 -14.46 -13.32
CA ALA A 180 21.43 -13.15 -13.96
C ALA A 180 21.84 -12.03 -12.97
N GLY A 181 22.07 -12.36 -11.69
CA GLY A 181 22.48 -11.40 -10.65
C GLY A 181 21.30 -10.88 -9.83
N LEU A 182 21.50 -9.75 -9.14
CA LEU A 182 20.51 -9.19 -8.21
C LEU A 182 19.39 -8.39 -8.90
N GLY A 183 19.67 -7.77 -10.06
CA GLY A 183 18.69 -6.96 -10.83
C GLY A 183 18.07 -5.82 -10.02
N THR A 184 16.75 -5.64 -10.12
CA THR A 184 15.96 -4.68 -9.33
C THR A 184 15.11 -5.32 -8.24
N ALA A 185 15.30 -6.62 -7.98
CA ALA A 185 14.55 -7.38 -7.00
C ALA A 185 14.57 -6.80 -5.58
N THR A 186 13.42 -6.80 -4.94
CA THR A 186 13.24 -6.38 -3.55
C THR A 186 12.70 -7.54 -2.72
N ALA A 187 13.31 -7.86 -1.59
CA ALA A 187 12.84 -9.00 -0.79
C ALA A 187 11.51 -8.66 -0.09
N ILE A 188 11.46 -7.53 0.63
CA ILE A 188 10.24 -7.02 1.26
C ILE A 188 10.08 -5.54 0.94
N TYR A 189 8.91 -5.14 0.45
CA TYR A 189 8.55 -3.74 0.23
C TYR A 189 7.27 -3.40 0.99
N SER A 190 7.27 -2.26 1.68
CA SER A 190 6.09 -1.70 2.31
C SER A 190 5.94 -0.22 1.99
N SER A 191 4.75 0.16 1.52
CA SER A 191 4.38 1.54 1.22
C SER A 191 3.18 1.91 2.05
N GLY A 192 3.32 3.00 2.81
CA GLY A 192 2.26 3.48 3.68
C GLY A 192 1.98 2.51 4.83
N GLY A 193 0.73 2.51 5.31
CA GLY A 193 0.36 1.68 6.46
C GLY A 193 0.97 2.19 7.77
N PHE A 194 0.63 1.56 8.89
CA PHE A 194 1.18 1.91 10.20
C PHE A 194 0.99 0.75 11.19
N VAL A 195 1.83 0.73 12.23
CA VAL A 195 1.80 -0.28 13.31
C VAL A 195 1.99 -1.70 12.74
N ASN A 196 2.71 -1.82 11.63
CA ASN A 196 3.16 -3.12 11.13
C ASN A 196 4.43 -3.55 11.87
N THR A 197 4.66 -4.85 11.99
CA THR A 197 5.91 -5.41 12.52
C THR A 197 6.61 -6.23 11.45
N PHE A 198 7.87 -5.93 11.19
CA PHE A 198 8.75 -6.68 10.31
C PHE A 198 9.86 -7.29 11.16
N GLN A 199 9.65 -8.53 11.59
CA GLN A 199 10.53 -9.14 12.56
C GLN A 199 11.07 -10.50 12.14
N CYS A 200 12.32 -10.76 12.47
CA CYS A 200 12.89 -12.10 12.34
C CYS A 200 12.86 -12.67 10.92
N ASN A 201 12.73 -11.84 9.89
CA ASN A 201 12.75 -12.31 8.50
C ASN A 201 14.19 -12.59 8.07
N CYS A 202 14.35 -13.53 7.16
CA CYS A 202 15.60 -13.82 6.47
C CYS A 202 15.46 -13.36 5.01
N VAL A 203 16.22 -12.35 4.63
CA VAL A 203 16.24 -11.84 3.25
C VAL A 203 17.62 -12.08 2.65
N ASP A 204 17.65 -12.63 1.44
CA ASP A 204 18.88 -12.98 0.74
C ASP A 204 18.77 -12.77 -0.77
N SER A 205 19.92 -12.68 -1.42
CA SER A 205 20.15 -12.67 -2.87
C SER A 205 19.28 -11.69 -3.70
N THR A 206 18.82 -10.59 -3.12
CA THR A 206 17.98 -9.56 -3.78
C THR A 206 18.72 -8.24 -3.86
N ASN A 207 18.38 -7.36 -4.82
CA ASN A 207 19.05 -6.05 -4.93
C ASN A 207 18.80 -5.18 -3.69
N VAL A 208 17.55 -5.14 -3.23
CA VAL A 208 17.14 -4.49 -1.98
C VAL A 208 16.60 -5.53 -0.99
N GLY A 209 17.13 -5.58 0.23
CA GLY A 209 16.63 -6.50 1.25
C GLY A 209 15.24 -6.09 1.76
N MET A 210 15.14 -4.90 2.33
CA MET A 210 13.87 -4.30 2.75
C MET A 210 13.77 -2.86 2.26
N GLN A 211 12.62 -2.48 1.72
CA GLN A 211 12.34 -1.10 1.34
C GLN A 211 11.06 -0.60 1.99
N PHE A 212 11.12 0.61 2.52
CA PHE A 212 9.98 1.32 3.11
C PHE A 212 9.78 2.66 2.42
N ASN A 213 8.52 2.99 2.13
CA ASN A 213 8.12 4.23 1.48
C ASN A 213 6.95 4.88 2.21
N ASP A 214 6.73 6.18 1.96
CA ASP A 214 5.63 6.98 2.52
C ASP A 214 5.75 7.18 4.06
N LEU A 215 4.75 7.83 4.66
CA LEU A 215 4.50 7.76 6.09
C LEU A 215 4.13 6.31 6.40
N ALA A 216 4.98 5.61 7.16
CA ALA A 216 4.86 4.18 7.44
C ALA A 216 5.23 3.92 8.91
N GLU A 217 4.63 4.67 9.83
CA GLU A 217 5.01 4.71 11.24
C GLU A 217 4.99 3.31 11.91
N PHE A 218 6.16 2.78 12.24
CA PHE A 218 6.35 1.51 12.95
C PHE A 218 7.61 1.50 13.83
N THR A 219 7.70 2.47 14.76
CA THR A 219 8.75 2.55 15.80
C THR A 219 9.06 1.19 16.42
N ASP A 220 10.35 0.85 16.51
CA ASP A 220 10.89 -0.41 17.02
C ASP A 220 10.45 -1.71 16.30
N ALA A 221 9.72 -1.60 15.19
CA ALA A 221 9.09 -2.75 14.55
C ALA A 221 9.88 -3.36 13.39
N VAL A 222 10.99 -2.75 12.97
CA VAL A 222 11.96 -3.39 12.06
C VAL A 222 13.05 -4.03 12.90
N ARG A 223 12.87 -5.29 13.31
CA ARG A 223 13.73 -5.89 14.35
C ARG A 223 14.12 -7.36 14.14
N GLY A 224 15.36 -7.69 14.50
CA GLY A 224 15.87 -9.06 14.48
C GLY A 224 15.92 -9.70 13.10
N ASN A 225 15.88 -8.92 12.02
CA ASN A 225 15.94 -9.42 10.65
C ASN A 225 17.39 -9.73 10.25
N GLY A 226 17.57 -10.76 9.41
CA GLY A 226 18.84 -11.12 8.79
C GLY A 226 18.92 -10.57 7.37
N PHE A 227 19.89 -9.70 7.11
CA PHE A 227 20.21 -9.14 5.80
C PHE A 227 21.49 -9.79 5.28
N ASN A 228 21.35 -10.71 4.33
CA ASN A 228 22.47 -11.43 3.74
C ASN A 228 22.96 -10.73 2.45
N THR A 229 22.83 -11.35 1.28
CA THR A 229 23.39 -10.87 0.02
C THR A 229 22.51 -9.82 -0.64
N HIS A 230 22.90 -8.55 -0.54
CA HIS A 230 22.18 -7.44 -1.19
C HIS A 230 23.12 -6.37 -1.74
N CYS A 231 22.62 -5.53 -2.66
CA CYS A 231 23.32 -4.28 -2.95
C CYS A 231 22.91 -3.13 -2.00
N THR A 232 21.66 -3.10 -1.58
CA THR A 232 21.20 -2.24 -0.49
C THR A 232 20.44 -3.09 0.51
N GLY A 233 20.96 -3.28 1.73
CA GLY A 233 20.26 -4.08 2.74
C GLY A 233 18.91 -3.48 3.10
N LEU A 234 18.90 -2.23 3.57
CA LEU A 234 17.71 -1.47 3.96
C LEU A 234 17.59 -0.16 3.17
N GLN A 235 16.44 0.11 2.56
CA GLN A 235 16.19 1.35 1.83
C GLN A 235 14.98 2.11 2.38
N LEU A 236 15.13 3.42 2.61
CA LEU A 236 14.03 4.33 2.93
C LEU A 236 13.80 5.30 1.77
N GLY A 237 12.59 5.27 1.22
CA GLY A 237 12.14 6.15 0.14
C GLY A 237 12.53 5.69 -1.27
N PHE A 238 12.42 6.62 -2.22
CA PHE A 238 12.80 6.46 -3.62
C PHE A 238 13.72 7.59 -4.07
N GLN A 239 14.57 7.31 -5.06
CA GLN A 239 15.42 8.32 -5.65
C GLN A 239 14.55 9.34 -6.39
N GLY A 240 14.81 10.63 -6.20
CA GLY A 240 14.05 11.72 -6.85
C GLY A 240 12.75 12.09 -6.13
N ILE A 241 12.13 11.14 -5.41
CA ILE A 241 10.88 11.39 -4.69
C ILE A 241 11.10 11.84 -3.25
N GLY A 242 12.06 11.25 -2.55
CA GLY A 242 12.42 11.60 -1.18
C GLY A 242 12.39 10.44 -0.18
N GLY A 243 12.51 10.77 1.11
CA GLY A 243 12.57 9.82 2.23
C GLY A 243 11.24 9.18 2.65
N ALA A 244 11.32 8.32 3.68
CA ALA A 244 10.17 7.66 4.33
C ALA A 244 10.19 7.90 5.85
N TYR A 245 9.01 7.88 6.47
CA TYR A 245 8.83 8.13 7.91
C TYR A 245 8.39 6.86 8.61
N ILE A 246 9.35 6.12 9.17
CA ILE A 246 9.10 4.83 9.82
C ILE A 246 9.14 4.89 11.35
N GLY A 247 9.53 6.04 11.90
CA GLY A 247 9.78 6.19 13.33
C GLY A 247 11.12 5.58 13.73
N ASP A 248 11.64 6.06 14.86
CA ASP A 248 12.95 5.63 15.36
C ASP A 248 12.97 4.13 15.74
N GLN A 249 14.16 3.53 15.65
CA GLN A 249 14.40 2.12 15.87
C GLN A 249 15.51 1.93 16.92
N PHE A 250 15.13 1.56 18.14
CA PHE A 250 16.04 1.45 19.28
C PHE A 250 16.53 0.02 19.49
N HIS A 251 17.81 -0.20 19.20
CA HIS A 251 18.52 -1.45 19.45
C HIS A 251 17.79 -2.69 18.91
N THR A 252 17.15 -2.55 17.74
CA THR A 252 16.23 -3.54 17.16
C THR A 252 16.91 -4.82 16.67
N GLY A 253 18.24 -4.91 16.71
CA GLY A 253 18.95 -6.19 16.58
C GLY A 253 18.93 -6.80 15.18
N ASN A 254 18.69 -6.00 14.14
CA ASN A 254 18.91 -6.43 12.75
C ASN A 254 20.38 -6.73 12.50
N LEU A 255 20.67 -7.80 11.76
CA LEU A 255 22.02 -8.30 11.50
C LEU A 255 22.31 -8.28 10.00
N TRP A 256 23.44 -7.68 9.63
CA TRP A 256 23.95 -7.69 8.26
C TRP A 256 25.12 -8.65 8.12
N ASP A 257 25.11 -9.51 7.10
CA ASP A 257 26.29 -10.24 6.68
C ASP A 257 27.25 -9.30 5.94
N LEU A 258 28.17 -8.70 6.71
CA LEU A 258 29.15 -7.77 6.16
C LEU A 258 30.09 -8.39 5.12
N SER A 259 30.20 -9.73 5.08
CA SER A 259 31.00 -10.42 4.06
C SER A 259 30.27 -10.56 2.72
N ALA A 260 28.94 -10.47 2.73
CA ALA A 260 28.09 -10.54 1.55
C ALA A 260 27.88 -9.17 0.87
N ILE A 261 28.23 -8.06 1.52
CA ILE A 261 28.13 -6.71 0.96
C ILE A 261 29.37 -6.43 0.09
N ALA A 262 29.21 -6.45 -1.24
CA ALA A 262 30.30 -6.30 -2.19
C ALA A 262 30.47 -4.87 -2.75
N GLY A 263 31.71 -4.43 -2.93
CA GLY A 263 32.05 -3.25 -3.75
C GLY A 263 31.44 -1.93 -3.28
N THR A 264 30.55 -1.34 -4.08
CA THR A 264 29.88 -0.04 -3.84
C THR A 264 28.50 -0.17 -3.18
N CYS A 265 28.12 -1.40 -2.84
CA CYS A 265 26.89 -1.72 -2.14
C CYS A 265 26.95 -1.31 -0.66
N LEU A 266 25.79 -1.10 -0.04
CA LEU A 266 25.65 -0.57 1.32
C LEU A 266 24.68 -1.44 2.13
N GLY A 267 24.87 -1.48 3.45
CA GLY A 267 23.88 -2.08 4.34
C GLY A 267 22.58 -1.31 4.41
N GLY A 268 22.61 0.00 4.11
CA GLY A 268 21.38 0.76 3.91
C GLY A 268 21.54 2.11 3.22
N ARG A 269 20.42 2.62 2.70
CA ARG A 269 20.28 3.94 2.06
C ARG A 269 19.00 4.62 2.53
N ASN A 270 19.11 5.82 3.09
CA ASN A 270 18.01 6.75 3.20
C ASN A 270 18.12 7.74 2.05
N LEU A 271 17.07 7.82 1.23
CA LEU A 271 17.09 8.61 -0.01
C LEU A 271 16.62 10.05 0.19
N SER A 272 16.26 10.43 1.42
CA SER A 272 16.06 11.84 1.79
C SER A 272 17.36 12.63 1.68
N GLY A 273 17.30 13.79 1.01
CA GLY A 273 18.34 14.79 1.01
C GLY A 273 18.31 15.69 2.25
N ASP A 274 17.19 15.71 2.99
CA ASP A 274 17.00 16.55 4.18
C ASP A 274 17.35 15.79 5.49
N PRO A 275 18.34 16.26 6.28
CA PRO A 275 18.68 15.69 7.58
C PRO A 275 17.54 15.70 8.60
N THR A 276 16.58 16.63 8.50
CA THR A 276 15.43 16.71 9.40
C THR A 276 14.46 15.55 9.18
N ILE A 277 14.25 15.13 7.93
CA ILE A 277 13.44 13.96 7.59
C ILE A 277 14.14 12.68 8.04
N ILE A 278 15.45 12.58 7.79
CA ILE A 278 16.27 11.43 8.23
C ILE A 278 16.14 11.22 9.74
N ALA A 279 16.03 12.32 10.51
CA ALA A 279 15.91 12.30 11.96
C ALA A 279 14.58 11.69 12.48
N TYR A 280 13.58 11.42 11.63
CA TYR A 280 12.33 10.75 12.04
C TYR A 280 12.32 9.23 11.81
N SER A 281 13.45 8.69 11.37
CA SER A 281 13.63 7.28 11.02
C SER A 281 15.03 6.79 11.43
N GLU A 282 15.54 7.23 12.59
CA GLU A 282 16.89 6.92 13.07
C GLU A 282 17.00 5.49 13.59
N PHE A 283 18.17 4.86 13.41
CA PHE A 283 18.51 3.56 13.97
C PHE A 283 19.58 3.72 15.05
N PHE A 284 19.21 3.46 16.30
CA PHE A 284 20.13 3.42 17.42
C PHE A 284 20.65 2.00 17.61
N VAL A 285 21.93 1.77 17.29
CA VAL A 285 22.51 0.42 17.19
C VAL A 285 23.69 0.25 18.12
N ASN A 286 23.93 -0.97 18.62
CA ASN A 286 25.11 -1.24 19.45
C ASN A 286 26.27 -1.80 18.60
N GLY A 287 26.77 -0.98 17.67
CA GLY A 287 27.86 -1.37 16.75
C GLY A 287 29.17 -1.74 17.47
N SER A 288 29.37 -1.25 18.70
CA SER A 288 30.52 -1.59 19.54
C SER A 288 30.48 -3.02 20.09
N ALA A 289 29.28 -3.54 20.35
CA ALA A 289 29.09 -4.91 20.82
C ALA A 289 29.15 -5.92 19.66
N ASN A 290 28.65 -5.54 18.48
CA ASN A 290 28.69 -6.36 17.28
C ASN A 290 28.67 -5.49 16.03
N ALA A 291 29.72 -5.57 15.20
CA ALA A 291 29.84 -4.80 13.97
C ALA A 291 28.72 -5.11 12.95
N ALA A 292 28.16 -6.33 12.97
CA ALA A 292 27.04 -6.71 12.10
C ALA A 292 25.74 -5.97 12.40
N LEU A 293 25.64 -5.27 13.53
CA LEU A 293 24.49 -4.40 13.88
C LEU A 293 24.58 -3.00 13.25
N ASN A 294 25.75 -2.63 12.71
CA ASN A 294 26.01 -1.27 12.22
C ASN A 294 26.78 -1.33 10.88
N PRO A 295 26.09 -1.65 9.77
CA PRO A 295 26.74 -1.74 8.47
C PRO A 295 27.09 -0.34 7.93
N ALA A 296 27.80 -0.29 6.80
CA ALA A 296 27.99 0.96 6.08
C ALA A 296 26.65 1.45 5.50
N VAL A 297 26.29 2.71 5.74
CA VAL A 297 25.03 3.32 5.31
C VAL A 297 25.25 4.66 4.60
N PHE A 298 24.24 5.09 3.84
CA PHE A 298 24.14 6.45 3.30
C PHE A 298 22.82 7.10 3.77
N PRO A 299 22.85 8.31 4.35
CA PRO A 299 24.04 9.08 4.72
C PRO A 299 24.85 8.38 5.83
N SER A 300 26.16 8.61 5.86
CA SER A 300 27.07 7.93 6.80
C SER A 300 27.04 8.48 8.24
N SER A 301 26.23 9.49 8.50
CA SER A 301 26.07 10.12 9.82
C SER A 301 24.64 10.60 10.03
N GLY A 302 24.15 10.54 11.27
CA GLY A 302 22.83 11.06 11.66
C GLY A 302 21.65 10.18 11.26
N TRP A 303 21.91 8.96 10.78
CA TRP A 303 20.85 7.98 10.50
C TRP A 303 21.06 6.71 11.32
N PHE A 304 22.22 6.05 11.17
CA PHE A 304 22.66 5.00 12.09
C PHE A 304 23.55 5.62 13.16
N VAL A 305 23.08 5.58 14.41
CA VAL A 305 23.78 6.12 15.58
C VAL A 305 24.26 4.95 16.43
N SER A 306 25.58 4.75 16.49
CA SER A 306 26.15 3.67 17.31
C SER A 306 26.28 4.11 18.76
N GLU A 307 25.49 3.52 19.65
CA GLU A 307 25.50 3.78 21.09
C GLU A 307 25.35 2.50 21.94
N PRO A 308 25.79 2.50 23.22
CA PRO A 308 25.60 1.36 24.10
C PRO A 308 24.11 1.15 24.43
N GLY A 309 23.65 -0.10 24.36
CA GLY A 309 22.33 -0.48 24.85
C GLY A 309 22.05 -1.97 24.67
N THR A 310 20.84 -2.37 25.06
CA THR A 310 20.41 -3.77 25.03
C THR A 310 19.82 -4.12 23.68
N THR A 311 20.61 -4.80 22.86
CA THR A 311 20.17 -5.30 21.56
C THR A 311 19.10 -6.37 21.69
N TYR A 312 18.00 -6.21 20.94
CA TYR A 312 17.02 -7.24 20.70
C TYR A 312 17.70 -8.51 20.14
N ASN A 313 17.46 -9.66 20.78
CA ASN A 313 18.18 -10.90 20.47
C ASN A 313 17.26 -12.13 20.42
N ALA A 314 15.95 -11.93 20.26
CA ALA A 314 14.99 -13.03 20.22
C ALA A 314 15.12 -13.88 18.93
N CYS A 315 15.79 -13.35 17.91
CA CYS A 315 15.99 -13.98 16.61
C CYS A 315 17.47 -13.98 16.24
N GLY A 316 17.93 -15.07 15.61
CA GLY A 316 19.29 -15.18 15.07
C GLY A 316 19.34 -14.82 13.59
N ASN A 317 20.53 -14.67 13.01
CA ASN A 317 20.67 -14.43 11.56
C ASN A 317 20.07 -15.61 10.77
N CYS A 318 18.86 -15.44 10.22
CA CYS A 318 18.10 -16.50 9.55
C CYS A 318 17.83 -17.75 10.41
N VAL A 319 17.76 -17.60 11.74
CA VAL A 319 17.38 -18.68 12.67
C VAL A 319 16.17 -18.23 13.45
N PHE A 320 15.04 -18.88 13.17
CA PHE A 320 13.76 -18.54 13.78
C PHE A 320 13.60 -19.23 15.14
N PRO A 321 13.15 -18.51 16.19
CA PRO A 321 12.91 -19.12 17.49
C PRO A 321 11.75 -20.14 17.43
N PRO A 322 11.66 -21.10 18.37
CA PRO A 322 10.52 -22.02 18.44
C PRO A 322 9.19 -21.31 18.74
N GLN A 323 9.25 -20.18 19.45
CA GLN A 323 8.10 -19.32 19.72
C GLN A 323 8.37 -17.94 19.12
N MET A 324 7.45 -17.46 18.29
CA MET A 324 7.60 -16.16 17.68
C MET A 324 7.48 -15.05 18.73
N PRO A 325 8.35 -14.03 18.68
CA PRO A 325 8.22 -12.85 19.52
C PRO A 325 6.88 -12.14 19.26
N PRO A 326 6.25 -11.57 20.30
CA PRO A 326 4.98 -10.87 20.13
C PRO A 326 5.17 -9.63 19.26
N ARG A 327 4.21 -9.31 18.39
CA ARG A 327 4.23 -8.11 17.54
C ARG A 327 4.48 -6.83 18.34
N VAL A 328 5.10 -5.84 17.71
CA VAL A 328 5.18 -4.48 18.27
C VAL A 328 3.82 -3.83 18.19
N THR A 329 3.45 -3.07 19.21
CA THR A 329 2.14 -2.46 19.32
C THR A 329 2.25 -0.96 19.48
N GLU A 330 1.25 -0.25 18.98
CA GLU A 330 1.14 1.19 19.14
C GLU A 330 1.21 1.58 20.62
N GLY A 331 2.20 2.39 20.98
CA GLY A 331 2.38 2.89 22.33
C GLY A 331 1.38 3.99 22.69
N ASN A 332 1.20 4.24 23.98
CA ASN A 332 0.35 5.31 24.51
C ASN A 332 1.13 6.59 24.86
N THR A 333 2.43 6.62 24.55
CA THR A 333 3.30 7.78 24.68
C THR A 333 3.65 8.31 23.28
N PRO A 334 3.68 9.63 23.08
CA PRO A 334 4.13 10.20 21.81
C PRO A 334 5.57 9.80 21.49
N THR A 335 5.83 9.65 20.20
CA THR A 335 7.14 9.50 19.59
C THR A 335 7.63 10.86 19.08
N LYS A 336 8.91 10.94 18.70
CA LYS A 336 9.50 12.11 18.03
C LYS A 336 8.73 12.51 16.76
N LEU A 337 8.21 11.54 16.01
CA LEU A 337 7.40 11.80 14.82
C LEU A 337 6.02 12.38 15.20
N ASP A 338 5.37 11.87 16.26
CA ASP A 338 4.11 12.42 16.75
C ASP A 338 4.26 13.88 17.20
N GLU A 339 5.35 14.22 17.90
CA GLU A 339 5.65 15.60 18.32
C GLU A 339 5.83 16.54 17.11
N ALA A 340 6.51 16.07 16.06
CA ALA A 340 6.67 16.84 14.82
C ALA A 340 5.32 17.08 14.12
N LEU A 341 4.46 16.06 14.09
CA LEU A 341 3.11 16.16 13.53
C LEU A 341 2.21 17.11 14.33
N ALA A 342 2.20 16.99 15.66
CA ALA A 342 1.38 17.82 16.55
C ALA A 342 1.78 19.30 16.49
N THR A 343 3.05 19.59 16.21
CA THR A 343 3.59 20.96 16.17
C THR A 343 3.73 21.53 14.76
N GLU A 344 3.18 20.87 13.73
CA GLU A 344 3.27 21.26 12.31
C GLU A 344 4.72 21.45 11.82
N LYS A 345 5.61 20.56 12.26
CA LYS A 345 7.04 20.55 11.91
C LYS A 345 7.44 19.32 11.10
N LEU A 346 6.47 18.65 10.47
CA LEU A 346 6.81 17.70 9.42
C LEU A 346 7.22 18.51 8.19
N PHE A 347 8.44 18.28 7.70
CA PHE A 347 8.96 18.95 6.49
C PHE A 347 9.11 17.92 5.38
N PRO A 348 8.02 17.53 4.70
CA PRO A 348 8.08 16.64 3.55
C PRO A 348 8.82 17.29 2.38
N GLU A 349 9.61 16.49 1.66
CA GLU A 349 10.36 16.94 0.47
C GLU A 349 9.44 17.31 -0.69
N VAL A 350 8.27 16.66 -0.76
CA VAL A 350 7.29 16.77 -1.85
C VAL A 350 5.87 16.71 -1.31
N PHE A 351 4.92 17.30 -2.04
CA PHE A 351 3.50 17.31 -1.67
C PHE A 351 3.25 17.84 -0.25
N GLU A 352 3.79 19.03 0.07
CA GLU A 352 3.88 19.53 1.45
C GLU A 352 2.52 19.60 2.15
N ASP A 353 1.53 20.23 1.51
CA ASP A 353 0.19 20.38 2.07
C ASP A 353 -0.51 19.02 2.23
N GLU A 354 -0.35 18.12 1.25
CA GLU A 354 -0.96 16.80 1.26
C GLU A 354 -0.35 15.88 2.32
N MET A 355 0.98 15.87 2.44
CA MET A 355 1.71 15.06 3.44
C MET A 355 1.50 15.60 4.86
N ASN A 356 1.42 16.91 5.05
CA ASN A 356 1.04 17.50 6.33
C ASN A 356 -0.39 17.15 6.71
N TRP A 357 -1.33 17.23 5.77
CA TRP A 357 -2.71 16.79 6.00
C TRP A 357 -2.77 15.31 6.37
N LYS A 358 -2.04 14.45 5.65
CA LYS A 358 -1.96 13.00 5.88
C LYS A 358 -1.38 12.68 7.25
N GLY A 359 -0.30 13.36 7.62
CA GLY A 359 0.32 13.25 8.94
C GLY A 359 -0.64 13.60 10.07
N ALA A 360 -1.32 14.74 9.97
CA ALA A 360 -2.33 15.15 10.94
C ALA A 360 -3.52 14.17 11.02
N TYR A 361 -4.01 13.70 9.87
CA TYR A 361 -5.04 12.65 9.81
C TYR A 361 -4.60 11.39 10.56
N ARG A 362 -3.36 10.91 10.36
CA ARG A 362 -2.85 9.71 11.03
C ARG A 362 -2.60 9.90 12.53
N LEU A 363 -2.03 11.03 12.94
CA LEU A 363 -1.87 11.34 14.37
C LEU A 363 -3.23 11.40 15.08
N TYR A 364 -4.23 12.04 14.47
CA TYR A 364 -5.57 12.09 15.05
C TYR A 364 -6.19 10.69 15.20
N ARG A 365 -6.02 9.82 14.21
CA ARG A 365 -6.42 8.40 14.31
C ARG A 365 -5.73 7.68 15.47
N LYS A 366 -4.43 7.89 15.64
CA LYS A 366 -3.66 7.35 16.77
C LYS A 366 -4.19 7.86 18.11
N ILE A 367 -4.50 9.15 18.23
CA ILE A 367 -5.09 9.73 19.46
C ILE A 367 -6.47 9.12 19.77
N LEU A 368 -7.31 8.87 18.76
CA LEU A 368 -8.60 8.20 18.96
C LEU A 368 -8.45 6.78 19.55
N ARG A 369 -7.38 6.06 19.20
CA ARG A 369 -7.03 4.74 19.76
C ARG A 369 -6.28 4.84 21.08
N GLN A 370 -5.46 5.86 21.27
CA GLN A 370 -4.62 6.10 22.44
C GLN A 370 -4.89 7.49 23.02
N PRO A 371 -6.02 7.70 23.73
CA PRO A 371 -6.41 9.03 24.21
C PRO A 371 -5.41 9.69 25.15
N ALA A 372 -4.54 8.90 25.80
CA ALA A 372 -3.47 9.41 26.64
C ALA A 372 -2.50 10.34 25.90
N ILE A 373 -2.33 10.17 24.59
CA ILE A 373 -1.51 11.04 23.73
C ILE A 373 -2.13 12.44 23.64
N GLY A 374 -3.46 12.53 23.46
CA GLY A 374 -4.17 13.80 23.33
C GLY A 374 -4.12 14.68 24.58
N THR A 375 -3.77 14.11 25.74
CA THR A 375 -3.59 14.84 27.01
C THR A 375 -2.15 14.78 27.52
N TYR A 376 -1.20 14.40 26.66
CA TYR A 376 0.19 14.17 27.08
C TYR A 376 0.91 15.49 27.39
N ALA A 377 0.70 16.49 26.52
CA ALA A 377 1.25 17.84 26.64
C ALA A 377 0.34 18.85 25.92
N THR A 378 0.52 20.14 26.19
CA THR A 378 -0.35 21.21 25.68
C THR A 378 -0.43 21.24 24.15
N GLU A 379 0.67 20.95 23.46
CA GLU A 379 0.70 20.88 22.00
C GLU A 379 -0.21 19.78 21.41
N PHE A 380 -0.40 18.66 22.12
CA PHE A 380 -1.32 17.61 21.68
C PHE A 380 -2.77 17.95 22.01
N GLU A 381 -3.02 18.63 23.12
CA GLU A 381 -4.35 19.16 23.46
C GLU A 381 -4.79 20.19 22.41
N ASP A 382 -3.91 21.16 22.08
CA ASP A 382 -4.13 22.17 21.06
C ASP A 382 -4.34 21.55 19.67
N PHE A 383 -3.59 20.49 19.34
CA PHE A 383 -3.75 19.72 18.11
C PHE A 383 -5.15 19.08 18.04
N VAL A 384 -5.62 18.42 19.10
CA VAL A 384 -6.95 17.80 19.11
C VAL A 384 -8.05 18.86 18.93
N ASP A 385 -7.99 19.95 19.71
CA ASP A 385 -8.97 21.04 19.65
C ASP A 385 -9.03 21.72 18.27
N THR A 386 -7.87 21.84 17.61
CA THR A 386 -7.77 22.39 16.26
C THR A 386 -8.38 21.44 15.22
N HIS A 387 -8.06 20.14 15.31
CA HIS A 387 -8.36 19.18 14.25
C HIS A 387 -9.75 18.52 14.37
N GLU A 388 -10.40 18.54 15.54
CA GLU A 388 -11.71 17.90 15.76
C GLU A 388 -12.80 18.37 14.79
N ASN A 389 -12.73 19.63 14.36
CA ASN A 389 -13.70 20.25 13.46
C ASN A 389 -13.24 20.33 12.00
N LEU A 390 -11.99 19.99 11.72
CA LEU A 390 -11.40 19.97 10.39
C LEU A 390 -11.64 18.64 9.67
N SER A 391 -11.30 18.59 8.39
CA SER A 391 -11.43 17.37 7.59
C SER A 391 -10.52 16.23 8.09
N THR A 392 -9.34 16.55 8.63
CA THR A 392 -8.40 15.61 9.25
C THR A 392 -9.04 14.83 10.40
N GLY A 393 -9.57 15.50 11.43
CA GLY A 393 -10.20 14.84 12.57
C GLY A 393 -11.52 14.15 12.22
N LYS A 394 -12.37 14.77 11.39
CA LYS A 394 -13.66 14.18 11.00
C LYS A 394 -13.51 12.94 10.12
N LEU A 395 -12.58 12.95 9.16
CA LEU A 395 -12.30 11.76 8.34
C LEU A 395 -11.55 10.70 9.13
N ALA A 396 -10.66 11.08 10.07
CA ALA A 396 -10.02 10.15 10.99
C ALA A 396 -11.05 9.40 11.84
N TYR A 397 -12.03 10.11 12.40
CA TYR A 397 -13.14 9.48 13.13
C TYR A 397 -13.91 8.48 12.26
N ILE A 398 -14.27 8.87 11.03
CA ILE A 398 -14.96 7.95 10.11
C ILE A 398 -14.11 6.72 9.79
N ALA A 399 -12.78 6.88 9.63
CA ALA A 399 -11.89 5.75 9.38
C ALA A 399 -11.86 4.76 10.55
N GLU A 400 -11.77 5.25 11.79
CA GLU A 400 -11.79 4.40 12.98
C GLU A 400 -13.16 3.72 13.19
N GLU A 401 -14.26 4.41 12.92
CA GLU A 401 -15.60 3.80 13.00
C GLU A 401 -15.87 2.83 11.83
N LYS A 402 -15.33 3.10 10.64
CA LYS A 402 -15.39 2.20 9.49
C LYS A 402 -14.69 0.88 9.80
N ALA A 403 -13.50 0.93 10.41
CA ALA A 403 -12.76 -0.27 10.80
C ALA A 403 -13.60 -1.17 11.74
N LYS A 404 -14.38 -0.57 12.65
CA LYS A 404 -15.22 -1.27 13.64
C LYS A 404 -16.53 -1.86 13.11
N LEU A 405 -16.90 -1.65 11.84
CA LEU A 405 -18.21 -2.09 11.29
C LEU A 405 -18.48 -3.60 11.42
N PHE A 406 -17.43 -4.39 11.60
CA PHE A 406 -17.49 -5.84 11.72
C PHE A 406 -17.11 -6.35 13.12
N SER A 407 -16.76 -5.45 14.04
CA SER A 407 -16.43 -5.81 15.41
C SER A 407 -17.68 -6.24 16.17
N LEU A 408 -17.61 -7.41 16.81
CA LEU A 408 -18.65 -7.92 17.69
C LEU A 408 -18.26 -7.71 19.15
N SER A 409 -19.25 -7.47 20.01
CA SER A 409 -19.02 -7.58 21.45
C SER A 409 -18.71 -9.04 21.81
N ALA A 410 -17.94 -9.28 22.87
CA ALA A 410 -17.62 -10.65 23.31
C ALA A 410 -18.87 -11.53 23.54
N ILE A 411 -19.98 -10.92 23.96
CA ILE A 411 -21.27 -11.62 24.12
C ILE A 411 -21.83 -11.99 22.75
N ALA A 412 -21.85 -11.04 21.82
CA ALA A 412 -22.43 -11.25 20.50
C ALA A 412 -21.64 -12.28 19.69
N ASP A 413 -20.31 -12.25 19.80
CA ASP A 413 -19.37 -13.21 19.21
C ASP A 413 -19.58 -14.62 19.80
N SER A 414 -19.59 -14.75 21.13
CA SER A 414 -19.86 -16.03 21.80
C SER A 414 -21.19 -16.64 21.38
N MET A 415 -22.26 -15.82 21.30
CA MET A 415 -23.58 -16.30 20.86
C MET A 415 -23.58 -16.75 19.40
N LEU A 416 -22.90 -16.01 18.51
CA LEU A 416 -22.77 -16.40 17.11
C LEU A 416 -22.07 -17.77 16.98
N GLU A 417 -20.99 -17.96 17.75
CA GLU A 417 -20.23 -19.21 17.75
C GLU A 417 -21.02 -20.38 18.32
N ASP A 418 -21.82 -20.17 19.37
CA ASP A 418 -22.68 -21.21 19.92
C ASP A 418 -23.68 -21.72 18.87
N TYR A 419 -24.39 -20.82 18.17
CA TYR A 419 -25.29 -21.19 17.07
C TYR A 419 -24.55 -21.91 15.93
N ARG A 420 -23.34 -21.44 15.58
CA ARG A 420 -22.52 -22.05 14.51
C ARG A 420 -22.09 -23.48 14.87
N LEU A 421 -21.66 -23.70 16.10
CA LEU A 421 -21.23 -25.00 16.60
C LEU A 421 -22.40 -25.97 16.71
N GLU A 422 -23.57 -25.50 17.14
CA GLU A 422 -24.80 -26.29 17.17
C GLU A 422 -25.19 -26.75 15.75
N TRP A 423 -25.28 -25.81 14.79
CA TRP A 423 -25.58 -26.14 13.40
C TRP A 423 -24.57 -27.14 12.81
N ARG A 424 -23.27 -26.96 13.07
CA ARG A 424 -22.21 -27.91 12.64
C ARG A 424 -22.39 -29.29 13.24
N ALA A 425 -22.79 -29.39 14.52
CA ALA A 425 -23.04 -30.66 15.18
C ALA A 425 -24.22 -31.41 14.52
N LYS A 426 -25.33 -30.71 14.24
CA LYS A 426 -26.49 -31.28 13.54
C LYS A 426 -26.13 -31.74 12.12
N MET A 427 -25.40 -30.91 11.38
CA MET A 427 -24.93 -31.24 10.03
C MET A 427 -23.98 -32.46 10.02
N THR A 428 -23.15 -32.63 11.05
CA THR A 428 -22.27 -33.79 11.19
C THR A 428 -23.06 -35.07 11.38
N THR A 429 -24.12 -35.04 12.20
CA THR A 429 -25.04 -36.16 12.38
C THR A 429 -25.70 -36.54 11.04
N LEU A 430 -26.25 -35.56 10.31
CA LEU A 430 -26.89 -35.77 9.02
C LEU A 430 -25.92 -36.39 7.99
N LYS A 431 -24.69 -35.87 7.87
CA LYS A 431 -23.65 -36.43 7.00
C LYS A 431 -23.30 -37.88 7.36
N GLY A 432 -23.31 -38.22 8.65
CA GLY A 432 -23.12 -39.58 9.13
C GLY A 432 -24.21 -40.53 8.63
N LEU A 433 -25.47 -40.09 8.72
CA LEU A 433 -26.62 -40.84 8.21
C LEU A 433 -26.59 -40.98 6.67
N ASP A 434 -26.27 -39.92 5.94
CA ASP A 434 -26.12 -39.96 4.48
C ASP A 434 -25.05 -40.97 4.05
N SER A 435 -23.92 -41.01 4.76
CA SER A 435 -22.83 -41.96 4.49
C SER A 435 -23.26 -43.42 4.72
N LEU A 436 -24.07 -43.69 5.75
CA LEU A 436 -24.63 -45.03 6.00
C LEU A 436 -25.60 -45.44 4.90
N ARG A 437 -26.47 -44.51 4.48
CA ARG A 437 -27.43 -44.70 3.38
C ARG A 437 -26.72 -44.99 2.07
N GLN A 438 -25.64 -44.27 1.75
CA GLN A 438 -24.83 -44.48 0.56
C GLN A 438 -24.17 -45.88 0.53
N LYS A 439 -23.79 -46.41 1.71
CA LYS A 439 -23.27 -47.78 1.86
C LYS A 439 -24.36 -48.87 1.79
N GLY A 440 -25.62 -48.49 1.56
CA GLY A 440 -26.75 -49.42 1.47
C GLY A 440 -27.26 -49.91 2.83
N THR A 441 -26.91 -49.24 3.93
CA THR A 441 -27.39 -49.59 5.27
C THR A 441 -28.86 -49.21 5.40
N SER A 442 -29.70 -50.14 5.86
CA SER A 442 -31.10 -49.85 6.19
C SER A 442 -31.15 -48.84 7.33
N MET A 443 -31.80 -47.69 7.11
CA MET A 443 -31.98 -46.64 8.12
C MET A 443 -33.44 -46.49 8.51
N ASN A 444 -33.68 -46.05 9.74
CA ASN A 444 -35.00 -45.63 10.20
C ASN A 444 -35.37 -44.30 9.50
N PRO A 445 -36.46 -44.25 8.70
CA PRO A 445 -36.88 -43.03 8.02
C PRO A 445 -37.11 -41.85 8.96
N THR A 446 -37.76 -42.08 10.13
CA THR A 446 -38.04 -41.03 11.10
C THR A 446 -36.76 -40.41 11.68
N GLN A 447 -35.76 -41.24 11.97
CA GLN A 447 -34.47 -40.73 12.46
C GLN A 447 -33.76 -39.83 11.43
N TYR A 448 -33.94 -40.11 10.15
CA TYR A 448 -33.36 -39.29 9.09
C TYR A 448 -34.13 -37.98 8.92
N GLU A 449 -35.47 -38.05 8.95
CA GLU A 449 -36.35 -36.86 8.93
C GLU A 449 -36.05 -35.95 10.12
N ASP A 450 -35.99 -36.48 11.34
CA ASP A 450 -35.64 -35.72 12.56
C ASP A 450 -34.26 -35.03 12.42
N ALA A 451 -33.26 -35.72 11.86
CA ALA A 451 -31.93 -35.13 11.66
C ALA A 451 -31.90 -34.02 10.60
N VAL A 452 -32.77 -34.10 9.58
CA VAL A 452 -32.94 -33.03 8.59
C VAL A 452 -33.64 -31.84 9.23
N ASP A 453 -34.72 -32.07 9.99
CA ASP A 453 -35.49 -31.01 10.65
C ASP A 453 -34.62 -30.28 11.70
N GLU A 454 -33.94 -31.01 12.58
CA GLU A 454 -33.03 -30.41 13.58
C GLU A 454 -31.88 -29.62 12.93
N SER A 455 -31.36 -30.09 11.79
CA SER A 455 -30.31 -29.36 11.06
C SER A 455 -30.85 -28.10 10.38
N THR A 456 -32.13 -28.08 10.00
CA THR A 456 -32.79 -26.95 9.37
C THR A 456 -33.12 -25.89 10.42
N GLU A 457 -33.70 -26.30 11.56
CA GLU A 457 -33.97 -25.40 12.70
C GLU A 457 -32.69 -24.72 13.20
N ALA A 458 -31.61 -25.48 13.41
CA ALA A 458 -30.33 -24.90 13.84
C ALA A 458 -29.72 -23.95 12.79
N GLN A 459 -30.01 -24.17 11.50
CA GLN A 459 -29.60 -23.24 10.45
C GLN A 459 -30.41 -21.94 10.51
N ASP A 460 -31.74 -22.04 10.66
CA ASP A 460 -32.64 -20.90 10.74
C ASP A 460 -32.32 -20.01 11.95
N ASP A 461 -31.99 -20.61 13.09
CA ASP A 461 -31.55 -19.87 14.29
C ASP A 461 -30.25 -19.10 14.06
N TYR A 462 -29.25 -19.76 13.45
CA TYR A 462 -27.99 -19.12 13.08
C TYR A 462 -28.21 -17.97 12.09
N GLU A 463 -29.03 -18.18 11.05
CA GLU A 463 -29.31 -17.18 10.02
C GLU A 463 -30.09 -16.00 10.57
N THR A 464 -31.09 -16.23 11.42
CA THR A 464 -31.85 -15.17 12.08
C THR A 464 -30.97 -14.29 12.95
N TYR A 465 -30.07 -14.89 13.74
CA TYR A 465 -29.15 -14.14 14.57
C TYR A 465 -28.15 -13.33 13.73
N TRP A 466 -27.61 -13.95 12.68
CA TRP A 466 -26.71 -13.30 11.73
C TRP A 466 -27.38 -12.10 11.01
N ASP A 467 -28.61 -12.25 10.54
CA ASP A 467 -29.36 -11.17 9.89
C ASP A 467 -29.60 -9.98 10.82
N GLY A 468 -29.80 -10.23 12.12
CA GLY A 468 -29.84 -9.19 13.14
C GLY A 468 -28.53 -8.39 13.24
N LEU A 469 -27.38 -9.06 13.18
CA LEU A 469 -26.06 -8.41 13.17
C LEU A 469 -25.85 -7.58 11.89
N VAL A 470 -26.28 -8.12 10.74
CA VAL A 470 -26.20 -7.42 9.45
C VAL A 470 -27.07 -6.15 9.46
N ALA A 471 -28.29 -6.20 9.98
CA ALA A 471 -29.18 -5.04 10.06
C ALA A 471 -28.61 -3.93 10.96
N ALA A 472 -27.97 -4.29 12.08
CA ALA A 472 -27.28 -3.34 12.95
C ALA A 472 -26.12 -2.66 12.22
N ARG A 473 -25.31 -3.44 11.48
CA ARG A 473 -24.22 -2.91 10.65
C ARG A 473 -24.73 -1.94 9.58
N GLN A 474 -25.81 -2.28 8.87
CA GLN A 474 -26.39 -1.41 7.84
C GLN A 474 -26.80 -0.04 8.43
N THR A 475 -27.33 -0.02 9.65
CA THR A 475 -27.66 1.23 10.36
C THR A 475 -26.42 2.07 10.65
N GLN A 476 -25.33 1.44 11.09
CA GLN A 476 -24.05 2.13 11.33
C GLN A 476 -23.46 2.69 10.02
N ILE A 477 -23.47 1.91 8.94
CA ILE A 477 -23.01 2.35 7.62
C ILE A 477 -23.79 3.60 7.15
N GLN A 478 -25.11 3.62 7.32
CA GLN A 478 -25.94 4.78 6.95
C GLN A 478 -25.61 6.03 7.77
N SER A 479 -25.27 5.86 9.05
CA SER A 479 -24.77 6.94 9.91
C SER A 479 -23.43 7.50 9.38
N LEU A 480 -22.47 6.63 9.06
CA LEU A 480 -21.18 7.02 8.52
C LEU A 480 -21.30 7.73 7.15
N LEU A 481 -22.19 7.27 6.28
CA LEU A 481 -22.49 7.96 5.01
C LEU A 481 -22.99 9.40 5.24
N THR A 482 -23.84 9.60 6.25
CA THR A 482 -24.36 10.92 6.62
C THR A 482 -23.25 11.83 7.14
N LEU A 483 -22.40 11.31 8.03
CA LEU A 483 -21.25 12.05 8.56
C LEU A 483 -20.27 12.42 7.45
N ASN A 484 -19.93 11.45 6.59
CA ASN A 484 -19.00 11.65 5.48
C ASN A 484 -19.48 12.73 4.50
N ALA A 485 -20.77 12.72 4.16
CA ALA A 485 -21.36 13.70 3.25
C ALA A 485 -21.25 15.15 3.77
N ALA A 486 -21.33 15.35 5.09
CA ALA A 486 -21.31 16.67 5.73
C ALA A 486 -19.92 17.32 5.80
N ILE A 487 -18.83 16.57 5.56
CA ILE A 487 -17.46 17.09 5.68
C ILE A 487 -17.13 17.97 4.47
N SER A 488 -16.63 19.19 4.72
CA SER A 488 -16.07 20.05 3.67
C SER A 488 -14.60 19.68 3.44
N VAL A 489 -14.22 19.49 2.18
CA VAL A 489 -12.89 19.03 1.76
C VAL A 489 -12.40 19.88 0.59
N SER A 490 -11.11 20.14 0.52
CA SER A 490 -10.48 20.95 -0.53
C SER A 490 -9.14 20.38 -1.00
N LEU A 491 -8.32 19.84 -0.09
CA LEU A 491 -7.08 19.14 -0.44
C LEU A 491 -7.38 17.76 -1.04
N THR A 492 -6.60 17.37 -2.04
CA THR A 492 -6.69 16.08 -2.76
C THR A 492 -6.86 14.87 -1.83
N PRO A 493 -6.02 14.66 -0.79
CA PRO A 493 -6.16 13.48 0.07
C PRO A 493 -7.50 13.47 0.83
N ALA A 494 -7.99 14.63 1.27
CA ALA A 494 -9.29 14.74 1.93
C ALA A 494 -10.46 14.45 0.96
N VAL A 495 -10.36 14.92 -0.28
CA VAL A 495 -11.34 14.66 -1.34
C VAL A 495 -11.39 13.16 -1.66
N ASN A 496 -10.23 12.52 -1.79
CA ASN A 496 -10.12 11.09 -2.05
C ASN A 496 -10.72 10.28 -0.91
N HIS A 497 -10.36 10.57 0.35
CA HIS A 497 -10.94 9.90 1.51
C HIS A 497 -12.47 10.00 1.55
N LYS A 498 -13.03 11.20 1.34
CA LYS A 498 -14.49 11.38 1.29
C LYS A 498 -15.13 10.58 0.15
N THR A 499 -14.49 10.53 -1.02
CA THR A 499 -14.99 9.83 -2.20
C THR A 499 -14.95 8.32 -2.01
N VAL A 500 -13.79 7.78 -1.63
CA VAL A 500 -13.59 6.34 -1.39
C VAL A 500 -14.49 5.86 -0.26
N ASN A 501 -14.61 6.60 0.85
CA ASN A 501 -15.55 6.24 1.92
C ASN A 501 -16.99 6.13 1.42
N THR A 502 -17.43 7.07 0.57
CA THR A 502 -18.78 7.00 -0.02
C THR A 502 -18.95 5.74 -0.87
N ILE A 503 -17.98 5.42 -1.72
CA ILE A 503 -18.04 4.27 -2.62
C ILE A 503 -18.02 2.97 -1.81
N VAL A 504 -17.09 2.82 -0.88
CA VAL A 504 -16.90 1.59 -0.09
C VAL A 504 -18.06 1.35 0.86
N LEU A 505 -18.57 2.39 1.54
CA LEU A 505 -19.74 2.23 2.41
C LEU A 505 -21.00 1.82 1.62
N ASN A 506 -21.22 2.38 0.42
CA ASN A 506 -22.31 1.92 -0.44
C ASN A 506 -22.07 0.50 -0.96
N PHE A 507 -20.82 0.16 -1.30
CA PHE A 507 -20.45 -1.19 -1.72
C PHE A 507 -20.76 -2.23 -0.63
N LEU A 508 -20.47 -1.91 0.63
CA LEU A 508 -20.79 -2.76 1.78
C LEU A 508 -22.30 -2.91 2.05
N LEU A 509 -23.15 -2.04 1.49
CA LEU A 509 -24.61 -2.18 1.58
C LEU A 509 -25.20 -3.08 0.49
N SER A 510 -24.57 -3.13 -0.70
CA SER A 510 -25.14 -3.79 -1.89
C SER A 510 -24.33 -4.95 -2.45
N ASP A 511 -23.13 -5.23 -1.92
CA ASP A 511 -22.15 -6.20 -2.47
C ASP A 511 -21.85 -5.97 -3.97
N THR A 512 -22.10 -4.76 -4.48
CA THR A 512 -22.04 -4.42 -5.91
C THR A 512 -21.56 -2.99 -6.08
N LEU A 513 -20.55 -2.79 -6.93
CA LEU A 513 -20.08 -1.45 -7.29
C LEU A 513 -21.08 -0.78 -8.23
N ALA A 514 -21.49 0.45 -7.91
CA ALA A 514 -22.35 1.23 -8.79
C ALA A 514 -21.62 1.63 -10.09
N ASN A 515 -22.38 1.85 -11.15
CA ASN A 515 -21.85 2.27 -12.45
C ASN A 515 -20.98 3.53 -12.31
N GLY A 516 -19.76 3.49 -12.88
CA GLY A 516 -18.81 4.60 -12.82
C GLY A 516 -17.96 4.65 -11.53
N ASN A 517 -18.31 3.90 -10.48
CA ASN A 517 -17.50 3.86 -9.26
C ASN A 517 -16.14 3.23 -9.53
N LEU A 518 -16.05 2.17 -10.33
CA LEU A 518 -14.76 1.55 -10.65
C LEU A 518 -13.83 2.53 -11.38
N THR A 519 -14.33 3.28 -12.38
CA THR A 519 -13.56 4.33 -13.06
C THR A 519 -13.14 5.47 -12.14
N THR A 520 -14.00 5.83 -11.18
CA THR A 520 -13.63 6.81 -10.15
C THR A 520 -12.51 6.28 -9.27
N LEU A 521 -12.59 5.01 -8.84
CA LEU A 521 -11.53 4.37 -8.06
C LEU A 521 -10.25 4.20 -8.86
N GLU A 522 -10.31 3.87 -10.16
CA GLU A 522 -9.14 3.82 -11.06
C GLU A 522 -8.40 5.15 -11.06
N SER A 523 -9.12 6.28 -11.22
CA SER A 523 -8.52 7.62 -11.20
C SER A 523 -7.88 8.02 -9.86
N ILE A 524 -8.29 7.39 -8.76
CA ILE A 524 -7.69 7.58 -7.43
C ILE A 524 -6.52 6.61 -7.23
N ALA A 525 -6.66 5.36 -7.68
CA ALA A 525 -5.64 4.32 -7.56
C ALA A 525 -4.36 4.63 -8.35
N GLU A 526 -4.51 5.33 -9.49
CA GLU A 526 -3.42 5.84 -10.34
C GLU A 526 -2.77 7.13 -9.81
N GLN A 527 -3.13 7.61 -8.62
CA GLN A 527 -2.43 8.74 -8.00
C GLN A 527 -1.20 8.27 -7.22
N CYS A 528 -0.23 9.18 -7.06
CA CYS A 528 0.84 9.02 -6.10
C CYS A 528 0.25 9.00 -4.67
N PRO A 529 0.56 8.02 -3.80
CA PRO A 529 0.01 7.97 -2.45
C PRO A 529 0.45 9.13 -1.54
N LEU A 530 1.56 9.81 -1.88
CA LEU A 530 2.02 11.01 -1.18
C LEU A 530 1.12 12.23 -1.45
N GLU A 531 0.56 12.31 -2.65
CA GLU A 531 -0.40 13.35 -3.08
C GLU A 531 -1.84 12.94 -2.72
N GLY A 532 -2.23 11.72 -3.08
CA GLY A 532 -3.60 11.24 -2.98
C GLY A 532 -4.01 10.74 -1.59
N GLY A 533 -3.06 10.58 -0.66
CA GLY A 533 -3.28 10.11 0.70
C GLY A 533 -3.59 8.61 0.83
N ASP A 534 -3.94 8.17 2.04
CA ASP A 534 -4.16 6.73 2.35
C ASP A 534 -5.32 6.11 1.55
N ALA A 535 -6.28 6.93 1.11
CA ALA A 535 -7.41 6.49 0.28
C ALA A 535 -6.97 5.86 -1.06
N VAL A 536 -5.76 6.17 -1.54
CA VAL A 536 -5.18 5.55 -2.74
C VAL A 536 -5.03 4.05 -2.55
N TYR A 537 -4.54 3.59 -1.40
CA TYR A 537 -4.33 2.15 -1.14
C TYR A 537 -5.64 1.36 -1.09
N GLU A 538 -6.69 1.93 -0.51
CA GLU A 538 -8.03 1.33 -0.49
C GLU A 538 -8.65 1.28 -1.90
N ALA A 539 -8.46 2.34 -2.71
CA ALA A 539 -8.86 2.32 -4.11
C ALA A 539 -8.10 1.26 -4.91
N ARG A 540 -6.78 1.15 -4.73
CA ARG A 540 -5.93 0.15 -5.38
C ARG A 540 -6.36 -1.28 -5.05
N ALA A 541 -6.74 -1.58 -3.81
CA ALA A 541 -7.24 -2.90 -3.45
C ALA A 541 -8.46 -3.30 -4.30
N ILE A 542 -9.45 -2.42 -4.40
CA ILE A 542 -10.65 -2.68 -5.19
C ILE A 542 -10.30 -2.77 -6.68
N VAL A 543 -9.58 -1.79 -7.22
CA VAL A 543 -9.22 -1.76 -8.65
C VAL A 543 -8.41 -2.99 -9.03
N SER A 544 -7.36 -3.31 -8.27
CA SER A 544 -6.51 -4.46 -8.53
C SER A 544 -7.26 -5.80 -8.43
N TYR A 545 -8.31 -5.89 -7.60
CA TYR A 545 -9.18 -7.06 -7.59
C TYR A 545 -10.07 -7.16 -8.84
N TYR A 546 -10.57 -6.06 -9.40
CA TYR A 546 -11.45 -6.13 -10.57
C TYR A 546 -10.71 -6.14 -11.91
N THR A 547 -9.58 -5.44 -12.01
CA THR A 547 -8.86 -5.23 -13.27
C THR A 547 -7.56 -6.04 -13.35
N GLY A 548 -7.04 -6.47 -12.21
CA GLY A 548 -5.72 -7.07 -12.12
C GLY A 548 -4.58 -6.05 -12.07
N ALA A 549 -4.86 -4.74 -12.16
CA ALA A 549 -3.87 -3.67 -12.21
C ALA A 549 -2.83 -3.75 -11.08
N ASP A 550 -1.59 -3.38 -11.38
CA ASP A 550 -0.54 -3.14 -10.40
C ASP A 550 -0.05 -1.70 -10.50
N PHE A 551 0.59 -1.20 -9.44
CA PHE A 551 0.88 0.21 -9.28
C PHE A 551 2.34 0.42 -8.91
N ASN A 552 3.07 1.15 -9.75
CA ASN A 552 4.46 1.51 -9.50
C ASN A 552 4.53 2.88 -8.82
N ASP A 553 4.68 2.90 -7.50
CA ASP A 553 4.77 4.15 -6.73
C ASP A 553 5.91 5.06 -7.18
N ALA A 554 7.04 4.49 -7.64
CA ALA A 554 8.15 5.31 -8.12
C ALA A 554 7.77 6.10 -9.38
N GLU A 555 7.13 5.44 -10.35
CA GLU A 555 6.68 6.10 -11.58
C GLU A 555 5.55 7.09 -11.30
N LEU A 556 4.52 6.66 -10.57
CA LEU A 556 3.34 7.49 -10.29
C LEU A 556 3.70 8.77 -9.52
N CYS A 557 4.63 8.67 -8.57
CA CYS A 557 5.07 9.82 -7.78
C CYS A 557 6.07 10.70 -8.52
N GLU A 558 6.97 10.16 -9.33
CA GLU A 558 7.85 10.97 -10.18
C GLU A 558 7.04 11.81 -11.17
N GLU A 559 6.08 11.20 -11.89
CA GLU A 559 5.22 11.93 -12.83
C GLU A 559 4.37 13.01 -12.12
N ALA A 560 3.85 12.71 -10.92
CA ALA A 560 3.09 13.69 -10.14
C ALA A 560 3.95 14.89 -9.72
N GLN A 561 5.20 14.65 -9.35
CA GLN A 561 6.16 15.71 -9.04
C GLN A 561 6.48 16.56 -10.26
N GLU A 562 6.72 15.95 -11.42
CA GLU A 562 6.95 16.69 -12.66
C GLU A 562 5.76 17.60 -12.99
N ARG A 563 4.53 17.11 -12.79
CA ARG A 563 3.31 17.93 -12.97
C ARG A 563 3.22 19.08 -11.97
N GLN A 564 3.59 18.89 -10.70
CA GLN A 564 3.62 20.00 -9.73
C GLN A 564 4.74 21.01 -10.01
N GLN A 565 5.87 20.56 -10.57
CA GLN A 565 6.99 21.41 -10.97
C GLN A 565 6.74 22.14 -12.30
N GLN A 566 5.76 21.71 -13.10
CA GLN A 566 5.23 22.53 -14.17
C GLN A 566 4.48 23.71 -13.54
N PRO A 567 4.86 24.97 -13.83
CA PRO A 567 4.22 26.12 -13.20
C PRO A 567 2.73 26.14 -13.54
N ASP A 568 1.93 25.87 -12.51
CA ASP A 568 0.49 25.99 -12.55
C ASP A 568 0.14 27.47 -12.79
N ILE A 569 -0.46 27.78 -13.94
CA ILE A 569 -0.67 29.16 -14.43
C ILE A 569 -1.76 29.89 -13.60
N THR A 570 -2.33 29.27 -12.57
CA THR A 570 -3.57 29.74 -11.93
C THR A 570 -3.49 30.25 -10.50
N SER A 571 -2.33 30.28 -9.82
CA SER A 571 -2.30 30.78 -8.43
C SER A 571 -0.95 31.31 -7.94
N LYS A 572 -0.50 32.45 -8.48
CA LYS A 572 0.23 33.46 -7.68
C LYS A 572 0.09 34.87 -8.29
N PRO A 573 0.00 35.94 -7.48
CA PRO A 573 -0.30 37.27 -7.96
C PRO A 573 0.90 37.93 -8.66
N ASN A 574 0.68 38.49 -9.85
CA ASN A 574 1.55 39.43 -10.55
C ASN A 574 3.04 39.03 -10.70
N ALA A 575 3.30 37.89 -11.32
CA ALA A 575 4.55 37.66 -12.07
C ALA A 575 4.20 37.44 -13.55
N ALA A 576 4.95 38.09 -14.44
CA ALA A 576 4.66 38.17 -15.86
C ALA A 576 4.41 36.80 -16.50
N ILE A 577 3.31 36.67 -17.26
CA ILE A 577 3.03 35.50 -18.09
C ILE A 577 4.25 35.30 -19.02
N PRO A 578 4.92 34.13 -19.01
CA PRO A 578 6.07 33.92 -19.86
C PRO A 578 5.66 34.00 -21.34
N VAL A 579 6.42 34.77 -22.12
CA VAL A 579 6.16 34.91 -23.56
C VAL A 579 6.69 33.67 -24.30
N LEU A 580 5.78 32.89 -24.89
CA LEU A 580 6.09 31.67 -25.65
C LEU A 580 6.02 31.94 -27.15
N LEU A 581 6.96 31.39 -27.95
CA LEU A 581 6.99 31.50 -29.41
C LEU A 581 6.73 30.14 -30.07
N TYR A 582 5.84 30.10 -31.06
CA TYR A 582 5.46 28.86 -31.76
C TYR A 582 4.97 29.13 -33.19
N PRO A 583 5.04 28.16 -34.12
CA PRO A 583 5.76 26.90 -34.00
C PRO A 583 7.28 27.10 -34.07
N ASN A 584 8.05 26.20 -33.45
CA ASN A 584 9.50 26.14 -33.62
C ASN A 584 9.93 24.66 -33.68
N PRO A 585 10.42 24.14 -34.83
CA PRO A 585 10.75 24.85 -36.07
C PRO A 585 9.55 25.51 -36.79
N THR A 586 9.81 26.52 -37.62
CA THR A 586 8.81 27.27 -38.40
C THR A 586 9.11 27.26 -39.90
N THR A 587 8.08 27.38 -40.74
CA THR A 587 8.20 27.65 -42.19
C THR A 587 8.33 29.14 -42.53
N GLY A 588 8.39 30.00 -41.51
CA GLY A 588 8.48 31.45 -41.63
C GLY A 588 7.30 32.20 -41.02
N GLN A 589 6.35 31.55 -40.37
CA GLN A 589 5.29 32.21 -39.59
C GLN A 589 5.48 31.89 -38.11
N ILE A 590 5.65 32.91 -37.29
CA ILE A 590 5.84 32.77 -35.84
C ILE A 590 4.72 33.50 -35.12
N PHE A 591 4.12 32.83 -34.15
CA PHE A 591 3.13 33.33 -33.23
C PHE A 591 3.71 33.42 -31.82
N TRP A 592 3.14 34.27 -30.97
CA TRP A 592 3.49 34.29 -29.56
C TRP A 592 2.26 34.40 -28.65
N SER A 593 2.43 33.99 -27.39
CA SER A 593 1.48 34.20 -26.31
C SER A 593 2.17 34.88 -25.13
N GLY A 594 1.42 35.30 -24.11
CA GLY A 594 1.99 35.90 -22.89
C GLY A 594 2.30 37.40 -22.96
N THR A 595 2.08 38.07 -24.09
CA THR A 595 2.26 39.53 -24.18
C THR A 595 0.99 40.30 -23.80
N GLY A 596 -0.17 39.66 -23.62
CA GLY A 596 -1.47 40.37 -23.54
C GLY A 596 -1.77 41.18 -24.80
N ASP A 597 -2.67 42.17 -24.70
CA ASP A 597 -3.07 43.04 -25.83
C ASP A 597 -2.08 44.20 -26.11
N GLN A 598 -0.86 44.14 -25.55
CA GLN A 598 0.11 45.23 -25.68
C GLN A 598 0.85 45.19 -27.03
N VAL A 599 1.21 46.37 -27.54
CA VAL A 599 2.08 46.49 -28.71
C VAL A 599 3.51 46.09 -28.34
N VAL A 600 4.11 45.21 -29.14
CA VAL A 600 5.46 44.69 -28.92
C VAL A 600 6.40 45.03 -30.08
N VAL A 601 7.70 45.06 -29.80
CA VAL A 601 8.77 45.22 -30.80
C VAL A 601 9.55 43.91 -30.88
N LEU A 602 9.62 43.34 -32.08
CA LEU A 602 10.36 42.11 -32.36
C LEU A 602 11.70 42.45 -33.00
N ARG A 603 12.77 41.78 -32.56
CA ARG A 603 14.09 41.80 -33.21
C ARG A 603 14.55 40.38 -33.50
N VAL A 604 14.92 40.11 -34.73
CA VAL A 604 15.44 38.80 -35.17
C VAL A 604 16.91 38.96 -35.52
N PHE A 605 17.76 38.12 -34.95
CA PHE A 605 19.20 38.11 -35.15
C PHE A 605 19.64 36.82 -35.84
N ASN A 606 20.63 36.90 -36.74
CA ASN A 606 21.30 35.72 -37.25
C ASN A 606 22.29 35.14 -36.22
N THR A 607 22.95 34.03 -36.55
CA THR A 607 23.90 33.33 -35.65
C THR A 607 25.14 34.14 -35.29
N ILE A 608 25.45 35.21 -36.03
CA ILE A 608 26.57 36.14 -35.73
C ILE A 608 26.10 37.43 -35.03
N GLY A 609 24.83 37.51 -34.61
CA GLY A 609 24.29 38.61 -33.82
C GLY A 609 23.90 39.86 -34.62
N GLN A 610 23.78 39.78 -35.95
CA GLN A 610 23.30 40.88 -36.78
C GLN A 610 21.77 40.87 -36.86
N ILE A 611 21.14 42.02 -36.67
CA ILE A 611 19.68 42.20 -36.83
C ILE A 611 19.30 41.97 -38.30
N GLN A 612 18.42 41.00 -38.52
CA GLN A 612 17.84 40.65 -39.81
C GLN A 612 16.44 41.25 -39.99
N LEU A 613 15.72 41.46 -38.89
CA LEU A 613 14.38 42.05 -38.89
C LEU A 613 14.16 42.80 -37.57
N GLU A 614 13.60 44.00 -37.65
CA GLU A 614 13.02 44.72 -36.51
C GLU A 614 11.63 45.20 -36.90
N GLN A 615 10.61 44.83 -36.14
CA GLN A 615 9.22 45.14 -36.47
C GLN A 615 8.38 45.36 -35.21
N THR A 616 7.54 46.39 -35.24
CA THR A 616 6.49 46.60 -34.23
C THR A 616 5.23 45.83 -34.64
N ALA A 617 4.68 45.03 -33.72
CA ALA A 617 3.48 44.25 -33.93
C ALA A 617 2.42 44.58 -32.86
N SER A 618 1.20 44.85 -33.31
CA SER A 618 0.02 45.03 -32.46
C SER A 618 -0.83 43.75 -32.34
N GLY A 619 -0.37 42.65 -32.93
CA GLY A 619 -0.99 41.33 -32.87
C GLY A 619 -0.02 40.31 -32.26
N ASN A 620 -0.30 39.03 -32.44
CA ASN A 620 0.45 37.93 -31.86
C ASN A 620 1.24 37.11 -32.90
N ASN A 621 1.59 37.69 -34.05
CA ASN A 621 2.31 37.01 -35.11
C ASN A 621 3.30 37.89 -35.89
N VAL A 622 4.28 37.25 -36.50
CA VAL A 622 5.27 37.85 -37.40
C VAL A 622 5.61 36.90 -38.55
N ASP A 623 5.71 37.49 -39.74
CA ASP A 623 6.12 36.78 -40.95
C ASP A 623 7.63 36.94 -41.20
N LEU A 624 8.35 35.84 -41.01
CA LEU A 624 9.77 35.63 -41.24
C LEU A 624 10.04 34.87 -42.55
N SER A 625 9.04 34.63 -43.40
CA SER A 625 9.19 33.87 -44.66
C SER A 625 10.21 34.45 -45.63
N ARG A 626 10.62 35.72 -45.44
CA ARG A 626 11.68 36.38 -46.22
C ARG A 626 13.10 36.04 -45.76
N LEU A 627 13.27 35.50 -44.56
CA LEU A 627 14.56 35.08 -44.03
C LEU A 627 14.94 33.69 -44.59
N PRO A 628 16.21 33.43 -44.96
CA PRO A 628 16.66 32.11 -45.39
C PRO A 628 16.51 31.04 -44.29
N ASP A 629 16.50 29.77 -44.68
CA ASP A 629 16.52 28.64 -43.74
C ASP A 629 17.76 28.70 -42.85
N GLY A 630 17.57 28.42 -41.56
CA GLY A 630 18.64 28.53 -40.58
C GLY A 630 18.17 28.82 -39.16
N LEU A 631 19.13 28.96 -38.25
CA LEU A 631 18.91 29.26 -36.84
C LEU A 631 18.98 30.78 -36.61
N TYR A 632 17.99 31.32 -35.91
CA TYR A 632 17.91 32.73 -35.54
C TYR A 632 17.63 32.87 -34.04
N THR A 633 17.99 34.03 -33.48
CA THR A 633 17.54 34.42 -32.14
C THR A 633 16.49 35.51 -32.29
N LEU A 634 15.30 35.28 -31.74
CA LEU A 634 14.20 36.24 -31.73
C LEU A 634 14.07 36.83 -30.32
N GLN A 635 13.99 38.16 -30.25
CA GLN A 635 13.72 38.92 -29.03
C GLN A 635 12.40 39.67 -29.17
N ILE A 636 11.58 39.65 -28.13
CA ILE A 636 10.35 40.44 -28.01
C ILE A 636 10.56 41.47 -26.91
N PHE A 637 10.25 42.73 -27.21
CA PHE A 637 10.27 43.85 -26.27
C PHE A 637 8.88 44.48 -26.16
N THR A 638 8.60 45.16 -25.05
CA THR A 638 7.51 46.12 -24.95
C THR A 638 7.77 47.37 -25.80
N ALA A 639 6.77 48.23 -25.97
CA ALA A 639 6.89 49.49 -26.70
C ALA A 639 7.93 50.48 -26.10
N ASP A 640 8.25 50.36 -24.81
CA ASP A 640 9.31 51.10 -24.11
C ASP A 640 10.67 50.39 -24.13
N TYR A 641 10.84 49.36 -24.97
CA TYR A 641 12.06 48.56 -25.15
C TYR A 641 12.49 47.73 -23.92
N THR A 642 11.57 47.38 -23.03
CA THR A 642 11.81 46.37 -21.99
C THR A 642 11.77 44.97 -22.60
N LEU A 643 12.82 44.18 -22.43
CA LEU A 643 12.90 42.83 -23.00
C LEU A 643 11.90 41.89 -22.28
N LEU A 644 10.98 41.30 -23.05
CA LEU A 644 9.98 40.34 -22.57
C LEU A 644 10.44 38.89 -22.74
N ALA A 645 11.06 38.54 -23.86
CA ALA A 645 11.58 37.20 -24.11
C ALA A 645 12.71 37.19 -25.14
N THR A 646 13.57 36.17 -25.04
CA THR A 646 14.56 35.80 -26.06
C THR A 646 14.47 34.30 -26.29
N GLN A 647 14.21 33.87 -27.53
CA GLN A 647 14.18 32.45 -27.89
C GLN A 647 14.90 32.19 -29.21
N LYS A 648 15.47 30.99 -29.35
CA LYS A 648 16.05 30.53 -30.61
C LYS A 648 14.96 29.93 -31.48
N ILE A 649 14.88 30.34 -32.74
CA ILE A 649 13.94 29.80 -33.72
C ILE A 649 14.70 29.17 -34.89
N GLN A 650 14.19 28.04 -35.38
CA GLN A 650 14.71 27.37 -36.56
C GLN A 650 13.73 27.56 -37.72
N ILE A 651 14.18 28.21 -38.80
CA ILE A 651 13.40 28.34 -40.04
C ILE A 651 13.79 27.20 -40.97
N VAL A 652 12.81 26.40 -41.38
CA VAL A 652 12.96 25.31 -42.35
C VAL A 652 11.83 25.43 -43.38
N LYS A 653 12.17 25.72 -44.63
CA LYS A 653 11.21 25.78 -45.74
C LYS A 653 11.28 24.47 -46.51
N ASN A 654 10.11 23.89 -46.76
CA ASN A 654 9.99 22.73 -47.66
C ASN A 654 9.99 23.17 -49.12
#